data_AF-Q6HMT8-F1
#
_entry.id   AF-Q6HMT8-F1
#
_cell.length_a   1.000
_cell.length_b   1.000
_cell.length_c   1.000
_cell.angle_alpha   90.00
_cell.angle_beta   90.00
_cell.angle_gamma   90.00
#
_symmetry.space_group_name_H-M   'P 1'
#
loop_
_entity.id
_entity.type
_entity.pdbx_description
1 polymer ?
#
loop_
_entity_poly.entity_id
_entity_poly.type
_entity_poly.pdbx_seq_one_letter_code
_entity_poly.pdbx_strand_id
1 'polypeptide(L)'
;MAKNKSFNKLMAGTMTAAMVAGVVAPVATAAEESAFKDVPKGHWSADAINTMAAKGIISGMGDGLFGFGEDVTRAQVATFMVKAKGIETGSTKTPFTDVDEKEWYAQFVAAAEANKIMGGLGDNKFGPKDKLTRAQMAQLLVNAYGFKADENNKKTFNDIDGLSWATAKSSIETLASLGLIAGEGEGKFNPNGIVTREQAAQFIYNAMNYNPEVKTDAKVESVSAINAQEIKVTFTKPVNEESAVKEGNYIFKQNGENLASADFEGEAGKKGVLSKDGKSVTFKLVAGKAFANSDKYAVHSTTGVLGADLKPVEKYLDTEKTFSDSKAPELLGARVVGNAVELTFNKPVKETADVKIDGVKIEGAKVASKTPGVYTLTTSAIADKGIFAKGDHEVVVYDAEDTLRVNANKASILTTKYTVASDTTAPEVKSVKAINNRSFKVTFSEPLSQHPEVTVKKGNYTFPTAAYDTVGGNGVVQFTIDPQDATSYIVSIKEDTKDARNPLYASGEKNVDLSVNLKNFKDTVNLLGKPVDMSVSLTEDTATPKVSTDSLNKIDGNNLLVKFNGKIAVNNKDQIVVRDKDGVVVTSEITAVGDVLNIKLASEAKDEPYTVEVKAGAVKFAKDENLASYSVNTNSNVAFNTTVSTTGIVTPVVEKTADIISIEGDVITVDYGQDMSGNAKDVENYKIDGKALPAGTTAEFVGSKQIVKISLPKNYFAKAQDAKFTISTNVLTASGSKVVANAQTKAPVEKLINFADNTAPKLASAVYVKATDEAEASNTIKVTFNENVKEFAADDAQFINDLKVVVNGNNAAVKGIKHGGEKEKNVVYLTTEKDLNVAQAATISVVPKGAYNPEINITDAAGNKLSLGNVTASTAVVAK
;
A
#
# COMPACT_ATOMS: atom_id res chain seq x y z
N MET A 1 41.16 40.28 -48.83
CA MET A 1 40.54 41.25 -47.90
C MET A 1 40.98 40.91 -46.47
N ALA A 2 41.12 41.89 -45.59
CA ALA A 2 42.20 41.90 -44.60
C ALA A 2 41.80 41.79 -43.12
N LYS A 3 42.80 41.46 -42.29
CA LYS A 3 42.82 41.54 -40.81
C LYS A 3 42.41 42.94 -40.31
N ASN A 4 41.76 43.03 -39.14
CA ASN A 4 42.38 43.55 -37.89
C ASN A 4 41.38 43.78 -36.73
N LYS A 5 41.85 43.47 -35.51
CA LYS A 5 41.96 44.32 -34.30
C LYS A 5 40.97 45.50 -34.15
N SER A 6 40.39 45.69 -32.96
CA SER A 6 41.09 46.46 -31.90
C SER A 6 40.64 46.17 -30.46
N PHE A 7 41.47 46.61 -29.52
CA PHE A 7 41.35 46.47 -28.06
C PHE A 7 41.28 47.88 -27.42
N ASN A 8 40.88 47.93 -26.14
CA ASN A 8 41.23 48.92 -25.10
C ASN A 8 40.41 50.22 -24.88
N LYS A 9 40.50 50.64 -23.59
CA LYS A 9 40.26 51.96 -22.95
C LYS A 9 38.81 52.21 -22.49
N LEU A 10 38.50 52.84 -21.34
CA LEU A 10 39.27 53.35 -20.16
C LEU A 10 38.26 53.45 -18.96
N MET A 11 38.56 53.73 -17.68
CA MET A 11 39.79 54.08 -16.93
C MET A 11 39.72 53.53 -15.48
N ALA A 12 40.69 53.87 -14.62
CA ALA A 12 40.73 53.54 -13.19
C ALA A 12 40.06 54.60 -12.29
N GLY A 13 39.62 54.17 -11.10
CA GLY A 13 39.24 55.03 -9.96
C GLY A 13 39.66 54.35 -8.65
N THR A 14 40.37 55.06 -7.79
CA THR A 14 41.01 54.53 -6.56
C THR A 14 40.04 54.49 -5.37
N MET A 15 40.23 53.55 -4.44
CA MET A 15 40.61 53.84 -3.03
C MET A 15 40.76 52.54 -2.21
N THR A 16 41.63 52.59 -1.20
CA THR A 16 42.07 51.47 -0.35
C THR A 16 41.38 51.42 1.00
N ALA A 17 40.88 50.25 1.40
CA ALA A 17 40.85 49.78 2.79
C ALA A 17 40.69 48.24 2.82
N ALA A 18 41.43 47.57 3.69
CA ALA A 18 41.45 46.10 3.77
C ALA A 18 40.22 45.52 4.48
N MET A 19 39.81 44.31 4.12
CA MET A 19 39.58 43.16 5.03
C MET A 19 39.62 41.83 4.24
N VAL A 20 39.85 40.73 4.96
CA VAL A 20 40.19 39.40 4.42
C VAL A 20 39.05 38.81 3.58
N ALA A 21 39.35 38.48 2.32
CA ALA A 21 38.50 37.63 1.48
C ALA A 21 39.39 36.55 0.82
N GLY A 22 39.22 35.30 1.26
CA GLY A 22 39.86 34.16 0.61
C GLY A 22 39.30 33.99 -0.80
N VAL A 23 40.15 34.14 -1.82
CA VAL A 23 39.76 33.83 -3.20
C VAL A 23 39.59 32.32 -3.30
N VAL A 24 38.33 31.87 -3.28
CA VAL A 24 38.00 30.50 -3.71
C VAL A 24 38.20 30.46 -5.22
N ALA A 25 39.44 30.15 -5.63
CA ALA A 25 39.72 29.81 -7.01
C ALA A 25 38.86 28.60 -7.41
N PRO A 26 38.46 28.46 -8.69
CA PRO A 26 37.78 27.26 -9.13
C PRO A 26 38.67 26.05 -8.79
N VAL A 27 38.11 25.09 -8.05
CA VAL A 27 38.78 23.82 -7.77
C VAL A 27 38.82 23.04 -9.07
N ALA A 28 39.86 23.33 -9.87
CA ALA A 28 40.39 22.36 -10.82
C ALA A 28 40.58 21.06 -10.04
N THR A 29 40.17 19.93 -10.64
CA THR A 29 40.22 18.60 -10.05
C THR A 29 41.58 18.33 -9.41
N ALA A 30 41.64 18.51 -8.09
CA ALA A 30 42.79 18.14 -7.31
C ALA A 30 42.85 16.61 -7.31
N ALA A 31 43.78 16.05 -8.09
CA ALA A 31 44.12 14.65 -7.95
C ALA A 31 44.56 14.44 -6.50
N GLU A 32 43.84 13.60 -5.74
CA GLU A 32 44.06 13.44 -4.30
C GLU A 32 45.56 13.29 -4.02
N GLU A 33 46.07 14.19 -3.19
CA GLU A 33 47.42 14.07 -2.69
C GLU A 33 47.38 12.98 -1.62
N SER A 34 48.02 11.84 -1.91
CA SER A 34 48.06 10.69 -1.02
C SER A 34 48.51 11.13 0.38
N ALA A 35 47.85 10.61 1.42
CA ALA A 35 48.17 10.94 2.81
C ALA A 35 49.62 10.57 3.19
N PHE A 36 50.27 9.70 2.40
CA PHE A 36 51.65 9.26 2.57
C PHE A 36 52.40 9.16 1.23
N LYS A 37 53.70 9.47 1.26
CA LYS A 37 54.58 9.62 0.08
C LYS A 37 54.93 8.30 -0.63
N ASP A 38 54.88 7.20 0.11
CA ASP A 38 55.24 5.84 -0.30
C ASP A 38 54.06 5.03 -0.85
N VAL A 39 52.83 5.53 -0.72
CA VAL A 39 51.64 4.87 -1.27
C VAL A 39 51.49 5.26 -2.75
N PRO A 40 51.59 4.31 -3.70
CA PRO A 40 51.53 4.65 -5.12
C PRO A 40 50.14 5.17 -5.53
N LYS A 41 50.10 6.28 -6.27
CA LYS A 41 48.85 6.85 -6.78
C LYS A 41 48.15 5.85 -7.70
N GLY A 42 46.86 5.59 -7.44
CA GLY A 42 46.07 4.61 -8.19
C GLY A 42 46.30 3.15 -7.79
N HIS A 43 47.06 2.87 -6.73
CA HIS A 43 47.11 1.52 -6.15
C HIS A 43 45.75 1.15 -5.52
N TRP A 44 45.36 -0.13 -5.58
CA TRP A 44 44.03 -0.59 -5.13
C TRP A 44 43.73 -0.31 -3.65
N SER A 45 44.77 -0.14 -2.83
CA SER A 45 44.67 0.19 -1.40
C SER A 45 44.67 1.69 -1.08
N ALA A 46 44.92 2.57 -2.06
CA ALA A 46 45.18 3.99 -1.82
C ALA A 46 43.96 4.69 -1.17
N ASP A 47 42.76 4.46 -1.70
CA ASP A 47 41.51 5.03 -1.20
C ASP A 47 41.20 4.55 0.23
N ALA A 48 41.45 3.27 0.52
CA ALA A 48 41.29 2.69 1.85
C ALA A 48 42.24 3.34 2.86
N ILE A 49 43.53 3.49 2.49
CA ILE A 49 44.56 4.14 3.32
C ILE A 49 44.19 5.62 3.55
N ASN A 50 43.92 6.39 2.49
CA ASN A 50 43.56 7.81 2.58
C ASN A 50 42.32 8.01 3.47
N THR A 51 41.25 7.24 3.24
CA THR A 51 40.00 7.38 4.01
C THR A 51 40.20 7.04 5.48
N MET A 52 40.94 5.96 5.79
CA MET A 52 41.20 5.56 7.16
C MET A 52 42.15 6.52 7.87
N ALA A 53 43.09 7.15 7.16
CA ALA A 53 43.97 8.18 7.70
C ALA A 53 43.19 9.47 8.01
N ALA A 54 42.31 9.91 7.10
CA ALA A 54 41.43 11.05 7.31
C ALA A 54 40.46 10.86 8.48
N LYS A 55 40.01 9.61 8.73
CA LYS A 55 39.22 9.23 9.92
C LYS A 55 40.07 9.02 11.19
N GLY A 56 41.40 9.22 11.15
CA GLY A 56 42.31 9.03 12.28
C GLY A 56 42.51 7.57 12.73
N ILE A 57 42.00 6.60 11.95
CA ILE A 57 41.99 5.17 12.25
C ILE A 57 43.40 4.58 12.10
N ILE A 58 44.07 4.90 10.99
CA ILE A 58 45.46 4.52 10.75
C ILE A 58 46.38 5.75 10.86
N SER A 59 47.67 5.49 11.04
CA SER A 59 48.70 6.53 11.10
C SER A 59 49.98 6.01 10.45
N GLY A 60 50.75 6.92 9.86
CA GLY A 60 52.05 6.63 9.26
C GLY A 60 53.12 6.30 10.30
N MET A 61 54.30 5.90 9.83
CA MET A 61 55.42 5.51 10.67
C MET A 61 56.38 6.66 11.02
N GLY A 62 56.30 7.78 10.30
CA GLY A 62 57.21 8.92 10.39
C GLY A 62 57.46 9.53 9.02
N ASP A 63 58.04 10.73 8.95
CA ASP A 63 58.53 11.40 7.72
C ASP A 63 57.56 11.52 6.53
N GLY A 64 56.27 11.30 6.75
CA GLY A 64 55.22 11.23 5.72
C GLY A 64 55.12 9.87 5.02
N LEU A 65 55.58 8.79 5.64
CA LEU A 65 55.53 7.41 5.14
C LEU A 65 54.44 6.60 5.85
N PHE A 66 53.77 5.75 5.10
CA PHE A 66 52.80 4.77 5.58
C PHE A 66 53.47 3.50 6.10
N GLY A 67 54.61 3.10 5.54
CA GLY A 67 55.12 1.73 5.64
C GLY A 67 54.44 0.82 4.61
N PHE A 68 54.28 1.30 3.38
CA PHE A 68 53.64 0.55 2.30
C PHE A 68 54.47 -0.69 1.91
N GLY A 69 53.84 -1.86 1.89
CA GLY A 69 54.49 -3.15 1.66
C GLY A 69 55.16 -3.76 2.90
N GLU A 70 55.15 -3.09 4.06
CA GLU A 70 55.67 -3.67 5.30
C GLU A 70 54.63 -4.57 6.00
N ASP A 71 55.09 -5.68 6.59
CA ASP A 71 54.26 -6.57 7.40
C ASP A 71 53.64 -5.86 8.62
N VAL A 72 52.32 -5.97 8.79
CA VAL A 72 51.61 -5.38 9.93
C VAL A 72 51.89 -6.14 11.23
N THR A 73 52.06 -5.43 12.35
CA THR A 73 52.19 -6.07 13.67
C THR A 73 50.83 -6.23 14.36
N ARG A 74 50.73 -7.20 15.27
CA ARG A 74 49.53 -7.43 16.10
C ARG A 74 49.09 -6.19 16.88
N ALA A 75 50.02 -5.40 17.42
CA ALA A 75 49.71 -4.13 18.10
C ALA A 75 49.11 -3.07 17.15
N GLN A 76 49.58 -2.99 15.90
CA GLN A 76 49.04 -2.08 14.90
C GLN A 76 47.61 -2.47 14.52
N VAL A 77 47.34 -3.77 14.28
CA VAL A 77 45.97 -4.24 13.95
C VAL A 77 45.01 -4.02 15.11
N ALA A 78 45.41 -4.29 16.35
CA ALA A 78 44.57 -4.00 17.53
C ALA A 78 44.17 -2.52 17.59
N THR A 79 45.12 -1.60 17.36
CA THR A 79 44.87 -0.16 17.30
C THR A 79 43.92 0.22 16.17
N PHE A 80 44.15 -0.29 14.96
CA PHE A 80 43.31 0.02 13.80
C PHE A 80 41.88 -0.50 13.99
N MET A 81 41.70 -1.70 14.55
CA MET A 81 40.38 -2.29 14.80
C MET A 81 39.61 -1.56 15.89
N VAL A 82 40.24 -1.22 17.02
CA VAL A 82 39.60 -0.46 18.11
C VAL A 82 39.14 0.91 17.61
N LYS A 83 40.00 1.62 16.87
CA LYS A 83 39.64 2.91 16.25
C LYS A 83 38.56 2.78 15.18
N ALA A 84 38.62 1.77 14.30
CA ALA A 84 37.62 1.55 13.26
C ALA A 84 36.24 1.20 13.82
N LYS A 85 36.20 0.57 15.01
CA LYS A 85 34.96 0.29 15.75
C LYS A 85 34.47 1.46 16.62
N GLY A 86 35.24 2.54 16.73
CA GLY A 86 34.91 3.68 17.62
C GLY A 86 34.91 3.30 19.11
N ILE A 87 35.67 2.29 19.51
CA ILE A 87 35.73 1.82 20.89
C ILE A 87 36.60 2.77 21.73
N GLU A 88 36.06 3.26 22.84
CA GLU A 88 36.78 4.12 23.77
C GLU A 88 37.90 3.35 24.50
N THR A 89 39.05 4.01 24.66
CA THR A 89 40.20 3.47 25.41
C THR A 89 40.38 4.23 26.72
N GLY A 90 40.44 3.52 27.84
CA GLY A 90 40.58 4.12 29.17
C GLY A 90 41.37 3.30 30.20
N SER A 91 41.85 2.11 29.83
CA SER A 91 42.70 1.25 30.65
C SER A 91 43.89 0.76 29.82
N THR A 92 45.09 0.82 30.39
CA THR A 92 46.32 0.20 29.85
C THR A 92 46.56 -1.21 30.37
N LYS A 93 45.78 -1.66 31.38
CA LYS A 93 45.95 -2.97 32.01
C LYS A 93 45.55 -4.10 31.07
N THR A 94 46.45 -5.06 30.90
CA THR A 94 46.22 -6.32 30.18
C THR A 94 46.73 -7.48 31.05
N PRO A 95 46.31 -8.73 30.81
CA PRO A 95 46.91 -9.91 31.43
C PRO A 95 48.22 -10.33 30.73
N PHE A 96 48.69 -9.59 29.71
CA PHE A 96 49.83 -9.97 28.89
C PHE A 96 51.14 -9.38 29.42
N THR A 97 52.05 -10.27 29.80
CA THR A 97 53.36 -9.98 30.43
C THR A 97 54.41 -9.38 29.49
N ASP A 98 54.09 -9.22 28.21
CA ASP A 98 54.91 -8.59 27.17
C ASP A 98 54.31 -7.27 26.63
N VAL A 99 53.28 -6.74 27.31
CA VAL A 99 52.69 -5.42 27.03
C VAL A 99 52.97 -4.51 28.23
N ASP A 100 53.98 -3.64 28.10
CA ASP A 100 54.24 -2.59 29.09
C ASP A 100 53.09 -1.56 29.05
N GLU A 101 52.50 -1.22 30.20
CA GLU A 101 51.39 -0.26 30.29
C GLU A 101 51.74 1.14 29.74
N LYS A 102 53.04 1.47 29.60
CA LYS A 102 53.52 2.74 29.04
C LYS A 102 53.62 2.76 27.52
N GLU A 103 53.51 1.61 26.86
CA GLU A 103 53.60 1.52 25.40
C GLU A 103 52.35 2.10 24.72
N TRP A 104 52.55 2.76 23.58
CA TRP A 104 51.48 3.47 22.87
C TRP A 104 50.29 2.58 22.48
N TYR A 105 50.53 1.28 22.32
CA TYR A 105 49.54 0.27 21.97
C TYR A 105 48.81 -0.34 23.17
N ALA A 106 49.29 -0.18 24.42
CA ALA A 106 48.79 -0.91 25.59
C ALA A 106 47.27 -0.73 25.80
N GLN A 107 46.79 0.52 25.70
CA GLN A 107 45.37 0.84 25.82
C GLN A 107 44.49 0.22 24.71
N PHE A 108 45.03 0.06 23.50
CA PHE A 108 44.32 -0.54 22.38
C PHE A 108 44.31 -2.07 22.48
N VAL A 109 45.39 -2.68 23.00
CA VAL A 109 45.42 -4.12 23.31
C VAL A 109 44.39 -4.45 24.40
N ALA A 110 44.36 -3.68 25.49
CA ALA A 110 43.37 -3.84 26.56
C ALA A 110 41.92 -3.73 26.04
N ALA A 111 41.63 -2.72 25.21
CA ALA A 111 40.30 -2.55 24.62
C ALA A 111 39.94 -3.66 23.62
N ALA A 112 40.87 -4.11 22.78
CA ALA A 112 40.66 -5.19 21.82
C ALA A 112 40.39 -6.54 22.49
N GLU A 113 41.06 -6.82 23.61
CA GLU A 113 40.83 -8.02 24.42
C GLU A 113 39.48 -7.95 25.15
N ALA A 114 39.20 -6.86 25.85
CA ALA A 114 37.96 -6.69 26.61
C ALA A 114 36.71 -6.82 25.72
N ASN A 115 36.78 -6.35 24.48
CA ASN A 115 35.72 -6.48 23.47
C ASN A 115 35.77 -7.81 22.68
N LYS A 116 36.64 -8.75 23.06
CA LYS A 116 36.83 -10.07 22.42
C LYS A 116 37.18 -10.01 20.93
N ILE A 117 37.73 -8.88 20.47
CA ILE A 117 38.20 -8.70 19.10
C ILE A 117 39.47 -9.54 18.91
N MET A 118 40.45 -9.37 19.82
CA MET A 118 41.79 -9.94 19.70
C MET A 118 42.30 -10.44 21.05
N GLY A 119 42.65 -11.73 21.13
CA GLY A 119 43.26 -12.35 22.31
C GLY A 119 44.77 -12.55 22.18
N GLY A 120 45.40 -13.01 23.26
CA GLY A 120 46.82 -13.39 23.31
C GLY A 120 47.13 -14.68 22.54
N LEU A 121 48.41 -15.05 22.54
CA LEU A 121 48.95 -16.23 21.83
C LEU A 121 49.08 -17.48 22.71
N GLY A 122 48.87 -17.34 24.03
CA GLY A 122 49.20 -18.35 25.05
C GLY A 122 50.12 -17.74 26.12
N ASP A 123 50.38 -18.49 27.20
CA ASP A 123 51.39 -18.19 28.23
C ASP A 123 51.45 -16.73 28.75
N ASN A 124 50.28 -16.08 28.85
CA ASN A 124 50.16 -14.64 29.18
C ASN A 124 51.02 -13.75 28.28
N LYS A 125 51.04 -14.01 26.97
CA LYS A 125 51.70 -13.20 25.93
C LYS A 125 50.72 -12.70 24.87
N PHE A 126 50.88 -11.45 24.47
CA PHE A 126 50.14 -10.85 23.35
C PHE A 126 50.91 -10.93 22.03
N GLY A 127 52.24 -10.89 22.04
CA GLY A 127 53.08 -10.80 20.85
C GLY A 127 52.92 -9.46 20.10
N PRO A 128 53.10 -8.27 20.75
CA PRO A 128 52.77 -6.98 20.12
C PRO A 128 53.58 -6.65 18.87
N LYS A 129 54.80 -7.20 18.75
CA LYS A 129 55.70 -7.03 17.59
C LYS A 129 55.54 -8.13 16.55
N ASP A 130 54.87 -9.23 16.88
CA ASP A 130 54.70 -10.36 15.98
C ASP A 130 53.77 -9.98 14.82
N LYS A 131 53.97 -10.62 13.67
CA LYS A 131 53.22 -10.35 12.45
C LYS A 131 51.91 -11.13 12.44
N LEU A 132 50.90 -10.62 11.72
CA LEU A 132 49.59 -11.25 11.62
C LEU A 132 49.44 -12.04 10.32
N THR A 133 48.94 -13.27 10.41
CA THR A 133 48.57 -14.08 9.23
C THR A 133 47.22 -13.68 8.66
N ARG A 134 46.99 -13.96 7.37
CA ARG A 134 45.72 -13.70 6.67
C ARG A 134 44.53 -14.43 7.32
N ALA A 135 44.72 -15.66 7.81
CA ALA A 135 43.70 -16.39 8.57
C ALA A 135 43.36 -15.75 9.92
N GLN A 136 44.36 -15.28 10.66
CA GLN A 136 44.12 -14.53 11.90
C GLN A 136 43.37 -13.24 11.61
N MET A 137 43.76 -12.48 10.59
CA MET A 137 43.07 -11.25 10.18
C MET A 137 41.59 -11.48 9.87
N ALA A 138 41.26 -12.55 9.13
CA ALA A 138 39.88 -12.94 8.85
C ALA A 138 39.07 -13.18 10.15
N GLN A 139 39.65 -13.88 11.14
CA GLN A 139 38.99 -14.08 12.44
C GLN A 139 38.74 -12.77 13.19
N LEU A 140 39.72 -11.86 13.24
CA LEU A 140 39.57 -10.58 13.97
C LEU A 140 38.42 -9.73 13.40
N LEU A 141 38.24 -9.73 12.09
CA LEU A 141 37.15 -9.01 11.42
C LEU A 141 35.78 -9.63 11.75
N VAL A 142 35.67 -10.95 11.73
CA VAL A 142 34.43 -11.65 12.14
C VAL A 142 34.12 -11.40 13.62
N ASN A 143 35.12 -11.45 14.50
CA ASN A 143 34.95 -11.15 15.93
C ASN A 143 34.45 -9.72 16.16
N ALA A 144 35.03 -8.74 15.48
CA ALA A 144 34.71 -7.32 15.71
C ALA A 144 33.38 -6.86 15.11
N TYR A 145 32.91 -7.50 14.05
CA TYR A 145 31.70 -7.09 13.33
C TYR A 145 30.55 -8.11 13.41
N GLY A 146 30.77 -9.29 13.99
CA GLY A 146 29.74 -10.31 14.16
C GLY A 146 29.24 -10.91 12.85
N PHE A 147 30.02 -10.82 11.78
CA PHE A 147 29.64 -11.27 10.44
C PHE A 147 29.28 -12.76 10.42
N LYS A 148 28.22 -13.08 9.68
CA LYS A 148 27.78 -14.45 9.42
C LYS A 148 27.58 -14.62 7.91
N ALA A 149 28.00 -15.76 7.37
CA ALA A 149 27.75 -16.10 5.98
C ALA A 149 26.26 -16.30 5.73
N ASP A 150 25.81 -15.98 4.52
CA ASP A 150 24.61 -16.61 3.96
C ASP A 150 24.98 -18.05 3.59
N GLU A 151 24.28 -19.04 4.14
CA GLU A 151 24.52 -20.47 3.85
C GLU A 151 24.37 -20.80 2.36
N ASN A 152 23.63 -19.99 1.59
CA ASN A 152 23.33 -20.23 0.18
C ASN A 152 24.43 -19.75 -0.79
N ASN A 153 25.44 -18.98 -0.34
CA ASN A 153 26.49 -18.41 -1.21
C ASN A 153 27.91 -18.62 -0.63
N LYS A 154 28.18 -19.85 -0.19
CA LYS A 154 29.43 -20.22 0.47
C LYS A 154 30.61 -20.22 -0.50
N LYS A 155 31.43 -19.17 -0.49
CA LYS A 155 32.73 -19.16 -1.18
C LYS A 155 33.81 -19.80 -0.32
N THR A 156 34.65 -20.62 -0.94
CA THR A 156 35.76 -21.35 -0.30
C THR A 156 37.04 -21.23 -1.14
N PHE A 157 38.15 -21.73 -0.59
CA PHE A 157 39.46 -21.78 -1.23
C PHE A 157 40.09 -23.17 -1.04
N ASN A 158 40.98 -23.56 -1.95
CA ASN A 158 41.54 -24.92 -2.01
C ASN A 158 42.59 -25.21 -0.93
N ASP A 159 43.09 -24.19 -0.24
CA ASP A 159 44.23 -24.25 0.70
C ASP A 159 43.85 -23.96 2.17
N ILE A 160 42.55 -23.88 2.48
CA ILE A 160 42.05 -23.74 3.86
C ILE A 160 41.60 -25.08 4.47
N ASP A 161 41.54 -26.13 3.67
CA ASP A 161 41.29 -27.51 4.10
C ASP A 161 42.55 -28.12 4.73
N GLY A 162 42.65 -27.99 6.05
CA GLY A 162 43.81 -28.43 6.85
C GLY A 162 44.24 -27.46 7.94
N LEU A 163 43.58 -26.29 8.07
CA LEU A 163 43.86 -25.36 9.16
C LEU A 163 43.56 -25.98 10.53
N SER A 164 44.52 -25.88 11.44
CA SER A 164 44.50 -26.50 12.78
C SER A 164 43.44 -25.95 13.73
N TRP A 165 42.73 -24.88 13.35
CA TRP A 165 41.72 -24.21 14.15
C TRP A 165 40.49 -23.90 13.30
N ALA A 166 39.39 -24.61 13.57
CA ALA A 166 38.20 -24.66 12.71
C ALA A 166 37.51 -23.30 12.50
N THR A 167 37.64 -22.36 13.43
CA THR A 167 37.01 -21.04 13.33
C THR A 167 37.64 -20.18 12.22
N ALA A 168 38.93 -20.35 11.93
CA ALA A 168 39.61 -19.65 10.83
C ALA A 168 38.96 -19.93 9.48
N LYS A 169 38.71 -21.21 9.19
CA LYS A 169 38.05 -21.65 7.96
C LYS A 169 36.68 -20.99 7.84
N SER A 170 35.87 -21.07 8.89
CA SER A 170 34.54 -20.43 8.94
C SER A 170 34.61 -18.90 8.74
N SER A 171 35.60 -18.22 9.31
CA SER A 171 35.78 -16.78 9.14
C SER A 171 36.23 -16.39 7.73
N ILE A 172 37.13 -17.16 7.11
CA ILE A 172 37.57 -16.96 5.73
C ILE A 172 36.39 -17.17 4.77
N GLU A 173 35.68 -18.31 4.91
CA GLU A 173 34.49 -18.63 4.11
C GLU A 173 33.41 -17.54 4.27
N THR A 174 33.15 -17.09 5.50
CA THR A 174 32.19 -16.00 5.79
C THR A 174 32.55 -14.72 5.05
N LEU A 175 33.75 -14.18 5.27
CA LEU A 175 34.15 -12.91 4.68
C LEU A 175 34.25 -12.98 3.15
N ALA A 176 34.67 -14.11 2.59
CA ALA A 176 34.72 -14.30 1.14
C ALA A 176 33.31 -14.33 0.53
N SER A 177 32.37 -15.00 1.18
CA SER A 177 30.95 -15.06 0.79
C SER A 177 30.31 -13.67 0.79
N LEU A 178 30.63 -12.85 1.80
CA LEU A 178 30.19 -11.45 1.91
C LEU A 178 30.96 -10.48 0.99
N GLY A 179 31.95 -10.96 0.23
CA GLY A 179 32.76 -10.13 -0.70
C GLY A 179 33.80 -9.23 -0.02
N LEU A 180 34.10 -9.46 1.26
CA LEU A 180 34.95 -8.61 2.09
C LEU A 180 36.45 -8.91 1.98
N ILE A 181 36.79 -10.14 1.61
CA ILE A 181 38.18 -10.59 1.37
C ILE A 181 38.28 -11.32 0.03
N ALA A 182 39.48 -11.30 -0.55
CA ALA A 182 39.83 -12.02 -1.77
C ALA A 182 41.05 -12.93 -1.55
N GLY A 183 41.13 -13.99 -2.34
CA GLY A 183 42.32 -14.85 -2.44
C GLY A 183 43.43 -14.20 -3.28
N GLU A 184 44.57 -14.88 -3.36
CA GLU A 184 45.76 -14.37 -4.08
C GLU A 184 45.82 -14.86 -5.54
N GLY A 185 44.90 -15.74 -5.95
CA GLY A 185 44.83 -16.34 -7.28
C GLY A 185 44.65 -17.86 -7.21
N GLU A 186 44.44 -18.52 -8.34
CA GLU A 186 44.41 -20.00 -8.47
C GLU A 186 43.46 -20.76 -7.49
N GLY A 187 42.43 -20.08 -6.97
CA GLY A 187 41.54 -20.63 -5.95
C GLY A 187 42.17 -20.75 -4.55
N LYS A 188 43.27 -20.07 -4.26
CA LYS A 188 43.99 -20.07 -2.97
C LYS A 188 43.75 -18.79 -2.17
N PHE A 189 43.62 -18.91 -0.85
CA PHE A 189 43.54 -17.78 0.08
C PHE A 189 44.89 -17.36 0.66
N ASN A 190 45.87 -18.28 0.70
CA ASN A 190 47.12 -18.18 1.44
C ASN A 190 46.88 -17.87 2.94
N PRO A 191 46.24 -18.77 3.72
CA PRO A 191 45.87 -18.48 5.11
C PRO A 191 47.05 -18.20 6.04
N ASN A 192 48.23 -18.75 5.75
CA ASN A 192 49.46 -18.56 6.53
C ASN A 192 50.31 -17.38 6.04
N GLY A 193 49.95 -16.75 4.92
CA GLY A 193 50.63 -15.56 4.41
C GLY A 193 50.56 -14.41 5.42
N ILE A 194 51.65 -13.66 5.55
CA ILE A 194 51.71 -12.48 6.41
C ILE A 194 50.99 -11.31 5.75
N VAL A 195 50.21 -10.57 6.53
CA VAL A 195 49.43 -9.42 6.07
C VAL A 195 50.31 -8.17 6.06
N THR A 196 50.43 -7.51 4.91
CA THR A 196 51.08 -6.20 4.79
C THR A 196 50.15 -5.08 5.29
N ARG A 197 50.71 -3.91 5.62
CA ARG A 197 49.94 -2.77 6.18
C ARG A 197 48.84 -2.28 5.24
N GLU A 198 49.07 -2.30 3.93
CA GLU A 198 48.06 -1.91 2.94
C GLU A 198 46.95 -2.96 2.75
N GLN A 199 47.28 -4.26 2.86
CA GLN A 199 46.27 -5.32 2.92
C GLN A 199 45.43 -5.20 4.21
N ALA A 200 46.07 -4.93 5.36
CA ALA A 200 45.37 -4.71 6.62
C ALA A 200 44.40 -3.53 6.54
N ALA A 201 44.84 -2.40 5.96
CA ALA A 201 43.97 -1.24 5.73
C ALA A 201 42.76 -1.60 4.85
N GLN A 202 42.98 -2.28 3.72
CA GLN A 202 41.89 -2.67 2.82
C GLN A 202 40.88 -3.61 3.47
N PHE A 203 41.33 -4.62 4.22
CA PHE A 203 40.41 -5.56 4.87
C PHE A 203 39.54 -4.87 5.93
N ILE A 204 40.11 -3.95 6.73
CA ILE A 204 39.35 -3.18 7.73
C ILE A 204 38.42 -2.18 7.04
N TYR A 205 38.86 -1.56 5.94
CA TYR A 205 38.03 -0.66 5.12
C TYR A 205 36.82 -1.38 4.52
N ASN A 206 37.01 -2.57 3.93
CA ASN A 206 35.91 -3.38 3.41
C ASN A 206 34.90 -3.71 4.53
N ALA A 207 35.39 -4.16 5.68
CA ALA A 207 34.55 -4.51 6.82
C ALA A 207 33.77 -3.31 7.41
N MET A 208 34.39 -2.14 7.55
CA MET A 208 33.71 -0.97 8.12
C MET A 208 32.63 -0.38 7.20
N ASN A 209 32.73 -0.60 5.89
CA ASN A 209 31.81 -0.09 4.89
C ASN A 209 30.81 -1.16 4.38
N TYR A 210 30.76 -2.34 5.03
CA TYR A 210 29.85 -3.40 4.64
C TYR A 210 28.40 -3.06 4.99
N ASN A 211 27.50 -3.17 4.02
CA ASN A 211 26.06 -3.06 4.20
C ASN A 211 25.38 -4.24 3.47
N PRO A 212 24.62 -5.13 4.15
CA PRO A 212 24.05 -6.31 3.52
C PRO A 212 22.93 -5.96 2.54
N GLU A 213 23.05 -6.43 1.28
CA GLU A 213 21.98 -6.28 0.27
C GLU A 213 20.83 -7.27 0.52
N VAL A 214 19.92 -6.92 1.44
CA VAL A 214 18.60 -7.59 1.53
C VAL A 214 17.59 -6.74 0.74
N LYS A 215 17.48 -6.99 -0.58
CA LYS A 215 16.61 -6.21 -1.48
C LYS A 215 15.14 -6.61 -1.39
N THR A 216 14.23 -5.65 -1.59
CA THR A 216 12.77 -5.88 -1.67
C THR A 216 12.29 -6.16 -3.11
N ASP A 217 11.07 -6.70 -3.25
CA ASP A 217 10.35 -6.78 -4.54
C ASP A 217 9.83 -5.41 -5.03
N ALA A 218 9.68 -4.42 -4.15
CA ALA A 218 9.44 -3.04 -4.51
C ALA A 218 10.69 -2.44 -5.17
N LYS A 219 10.52 -1.94 -6.38
CA LYS A 219 11.52 -1.21 -7.17
C LYS A 219 10.91 0.09 -7.65
N VAL A 220 11.73 1.11 -7.90
CA VAL A 220 11.26 2.29 -8.65
C VAL A 220 10.88 1.85 -10.06
N GLU A 221 9.62 2.07 -10.41
CA GLU A 221 9.03 1.80 -11.73
C GLU A 221 9.24 2.99 -12.68
N SER A 222 9.05 4.21 -12.18
CA SER A 222 9.20 5.43 -12.97
C SER A 222 9.43 6.68 -12.12
N VAL A 223 9.99 7.71 -12.74
CA VAL A 223 10.15 9.06 -12.19
C VAL A 223 9.67 10.06 -13.23
N SER A 224 8.84 11.01 -12.83
CA SER A 224 8.31 12.06 -13.72
C SER A 224 8.04 13.36 -12.97
N ALA A 225 8.47 14.50 -13.53
CA ALA A 225 7.92 15.79 -13.16
C ALA A 225 6.48 15.90 -13.72
N ILE A 226 5.49 16.01 -12.84
CA ILE A 226 4.06 16.00 -13.20
C ILE A 226 3.48 17.40 -13.43
N ASN A 227 4.19 18.43 -12.96
CA ASN A 227 3.98 19.85 -13.22
C ASN A 227 5.30 20.60 -12.90
N ALA A 228 5.33 21.93 -13.08
CA ALA A 228 6.55 22.71 -12.89
C ALA A 228 7.11 22.68 -11.45
N GLN A 229 6.33 22.32 -10.43
CA GLN A 229 6.82 22.26 -9.05
C GLN A 229 6.91 20.83 -8.48
N GLU A 230 6.42 19.79 -9.14
CA GLU A 230 6.27 18.49 -8.48
C GLU A 230 6.87 17.33 -9.26
N ILE A 231 7.62 16.51 -8.52
CA ILE A 231 8.28 15.31 -9.02
C ILE A 231 7.65 14.10 -8.32
N LYS A 232 7.13 13.18 -9.14
CA LYS A 232 6.56 11.91 -8.69
C LYS A 232 7.54 10.78 -8.93
N VAL A 233 7.75 9.95 -7.90
CA VAL A 233 8.44 8.66 -7.98
C VAL A 233 7.39 7.57 -7.80
N THR A 234 7.34 6.60 -8.71
CA THR A 234 6.39 5.47 -8.69
C THR A 234 7.15 4.17 -8.48
N PHE A 235 6.55 3.22 -7.76
CA PHE A 235 7.12 1.94 -7.35
C PHE A 235 6.22 0.76 -7.77
N THR A 236 6.84 -0.35 -8.13
CA THR A 236 6.16 -1.60 -8.55
C THR A 236 5.28 -2.22 -7.45
N LYS A 237 5.55 -1.90 -6.18
CA LYS A 237 4.88 -2.39 -4.97
C LYS A 237 4.81 -1.27 -3.91
N PRO A 238 3.93 -1.38 -2.91
CA PRO A 238 3.89 -0.42 -1.81
C PRO A 238 5.22 -0.30 -1.06
N VAL A 239 5.62 0.93 -0.74
CA VAL A 239 6.81 1.25 0.06
C VAL A 239 6.43 1.71 1.47
N ASN A 240 7.38 1.66 2.41
CA ASN A 240 7.19 2.16 3.76
C ASN A 240 7.17 3.69 3.75
N GLU A 241 6.12 4.29 4.30
CA GLU A 241 5.87 5.73 4.27
C GLU A 241 7.04 6.55 4.82
N GLU A 242 7.46 6.32 6.06
CA GLU A 242 8.53 7.08 6.74
C GLU A 242 9.84 7.12 5.93
N SER A 243 10.20 6.00 5.31
CA SER A 243 11.37 5.92 4.43
C SER A 243 11.14 6.56 3.05
N ALA A 244 9.93 6.47 2.49
CA ALA A 244 9.62 6.90 1.14
C ALA A 244 9.39 8.42 1.04
N VAL A 245 8.83 9.06 2.08
CA VAL A 245 8.59 10.51 2.13
C VAL A 245 9.84 11.33 2.46
N LYS A 246 10.93 10.67 2.89
CA LYS A 246 12.18 11.30 3.29
C LYS A 246 13.03 11.66 2.07
N GLU A 247 13.16 12.94 1.78
CA GLU A 247 13.92 13.50 0.66
C GLU A 247 15.40 13.06 0.65
N GLY A 248 16.00 12.87 1.84
CA GLY A 248 17.38 12.40 1.97
C GLY A 248 17.62 10.96 1.48
N ASN A 249 16.57 10.21 1.19
CA ASN A 249 16.66 8.89 0.55
C ASN A 249 16.70 8.97 -0.99
N TYR A 250 16.78 10.18 -1.55
CA TYR A 250 16.87 10.44 -2.98
C TYR A 250 17.94 11.49 -3.29
N ILE A 251 18.42 11.50 -4.53
CA ILE A 251 19.28 12.54 -5.09
C ILE A 251 18.53 13.11 -6.29
N PHE A 252 17.82 14.21 -6.06
CA PHE A 252 17.16 14.97 -7.11
C PHE A 252 18.18 15.87 -7.82
N LYS A 253 18.10 15.94 -9.15
CA LYS A 253 18.92 16.83 -9.97
C LYS A 253 18.07 17.75 -10.82
N GLN A 254 18.55 18.98 -10.98
CA GLN A 254 18.03 19.98 -11.92
C GLN A 254 19.21 20.57 -12.70
N ASN A 255 19.17 20.50 -14.02
CA ASN A 255 20.24 20.99 -14.92
C ASN A 255 21.66 20.48 -14.57
N GLY A 256 21.76 19.24 -14.09
CA GLY A 256 23.00 18.58 -13.67
C GLY A 256 23.40 18.80 -12.20
N GLU A 257 22.86 19.81 -11.52
CA GLU A 257 23.15 20.09 -10.10
C GLU A 257 22.20 19.33 -9.17
N ASN A 258 22.69 18.92 -8.00
CA ASN A 258 21.87 18.28 -6.97
C ASN A 258 21.03 19.34 -6.23
N LEU A 259 19.75 19.04 -5.99
CA LEU A 259 18.87 19.85 -5.14
C LEU A 259 19.06 19.51 -3.66
N ALA A 260 18.92 20.50 -2.78
CA ALA A 260 19.02 20.35 -1.33
C ALA A 260 17.64 20.11 -0.69
N SER A 261 17.59 19.62 0.57
CA SER A 261 16.32 19.47 1.32
C SER A 261 15.54 20.80 1.46
N ALA A 262 16.24 21.93 1.51
CA ALA A 262 15.65 23.27 1.53
C ALA A 262 14.97 23.68 0.20
N ASP A 263 15.25 22.97 -0.90
CA ASP A 263 14.62 23.21 -2.20
C ASP A 263 13.22 22.58 -2.30
N PHE A 264 12.76 21.88 -1.25
CA PHE A 264 11.44 21.23 -1.17
C PHE A 264 10.56 21.82 -0.06
N GLU A 265 9.26 21.91 -0.34
CA GLU A 265 8.21 22.27 0.63
C GLU A 265 7.94 21.11 1.61
N GLY A 266 7.40 21.42 2.80
CA GLY A 266 7.10 20.43 3.85
C GLY A 266 8.13 20.36 4.98
N GLU A 267 7.92 19.42 5.91
CA GLU A 267 8.80 19.20 7.09
C GLU A 267 10.13 18.54 6.67
N ALA A 268 11.24 18.90 7.33
CA ALA A 268 12.55 18.29 7.07
C ALA A 268 12.53 16.78 7.39
N GLY A 269 12.99 15.95 6.45
CA GLY A 269 12.89 14.49 6.56
C GLY A 269 11.51 13.90 6.23
N LYS A 270 10.50 14.73 5.90
CA LYS A 270 9.14 14.31 5.49
C LYS A 270 8.58 15.23 4.39
N LYS A 271 9.37 15.47 3.34
CA LYS A 271 9.02 16.38 2.23
C LYS A 271 8.07 15.76 1.20
N GLY A 272 8.02 14.44 1.11
CA GLY A 272 7.16 13.71 0.18
C GLY A 272 5.76 13.45 0.75
N VAL A 273 4.79 13.25 -0.14
CA VAL A 273 3.47 12.69 0.22
C VAL A 273 3.31 11.35 -0.48
N LEU A 274 3.07 10.29 0.30
CA LEU A 274 2.81 8.96 -0.24
C LEU A 274 1.37 8.85 -0.75
N SER A 275 1.19 8.22 -1.90
CA SER A 275 -0.13 7.91 -2.46
C SER A 275 -0.86 6.84 -1.63
N LYS A 276 -2.18 6.91 -1.68
CA LYS A 276 -3.14 6.01 -1.00
C LYS A 276 -2.90 4.50 -1.19
N ASP A 277 -2.29 4.08 -2.29
CA ASP A 277 -1.95 2.68 -2.58
C ASP A 277 -0.51 2.30 -2.16
N GLY A 278 0.23 3.25 -1.58
CA GLY A 278 1.63 3.14 -1.18
C GLY A 278 2.63 3.07 -2.34
N LYS A 279 2.19 3.18 -3.60
CA LYS A 279 3.04 2.92 -4.79
C LYS A 279 3.64 4.16 -5.42
N SER A 280 3.40 5.36 -4.90
CA SER A 280 4.09 6.53 -5.40
C SER A 280 4.25 7.60 -4.34
N VAL A 281 5.30 8.38 -4.43
CA VAL A 281 5.54 9.55 -3.59
C VAL A 281 5.70 10.79 -4.47
N THR A 282 5.06 11.88 -4.08
CA THR A 282 5.17 13.17 -4.76
C THR A 282 5.93 14.15 -3.87
N PHE A 283 6.97 14.77 -4.42
CA PHE A 283 7.76 15.83 -3.78
C PHE A 283 7.48 17.16 -4.45
N LYS A 284 7.33 18.24 -3.66
CA LYS A 284 7.04 19.59 -4.15
C LYS A 284 8.23 20.52 -3.92
N LEU A 285 8.67 21.18 -4.97
CA LEU A 285 9.75 22.16 -5.01
C LEU A 285 9.27 23.53 -4.52
N VAL A 286 10.12 24.24 -3.79
CA VAL A 286 9.89 25.66 -3.47
C VAL A 286 9.82 26.50 -4.75
N ALA A 287 9.09 27.63 -4.71
CA ALA A 287 8.81 28.44 -5.91
C ALA A 287 10.06 28.86 -6.70
N GLY A 288 11.18 29.16 -6.03
CA GLY A 288 12.45 29.52 -6.68
C GLY A 288 13.15 28.38 -7.43
N LYS A 289 12.76 27.12 -7.18
CA LYS A 289 13.34 25.91 -7.78
C LYS A 289 12.41 25.20 -8.75
N ALA A 290 11.17 25.71 -8.93
CA ALA A 290 10.25 25.25 -9.96
C ALA A 290 10.94 25.20 -11.34
N PHE A 291 10.58 24.23 -12.17
CA PHE A 291 11.13 24.04 -13.50
C PHE A 291 10.74 25.18 -14.45
N ALA A 292 11.64 25.45 -15.39
CA ALA A 292 11.34 26.15 -16.64
C ALA A 292 11.23 25.15 -17.79
N ASN A 293 10.55 25.52 -18.88
CA ASN A 293 10.56 24.72 -20.10
C ASN A 293 12.01 24.56 -20.62
N SER A 294 12.36 23.33 -20.98
CA SER A 294 13.73 22.89 -21.33
C SER A 294 14.69 22.65 -20.16
N ASP A 295 14.31 22.90 -18.89
CA ASP A 295 15.11 22.41 -17.76
C ASP A 295 15.24 20.88 -17.84
N LYS A 296 16.40 20.37 -17.45
CA LYS A 296 16.63 18.94 -17.28
C LYS A 296 16.44 18.51 -15.83
N TYR A 297 15.98 17.29 -15.61
CA TYR A 297 15.88 16.67 -14.29
C TYR A 297 16.17 15.17 -14.30
N ALA A 298 16.58 14.64 -13.15
CA ALA A 298 16.70 13.20 -12.87
C ALA A 298 16.52 12.96 -11.37
N VAL A 299 16.04 11.78 -10.95
CA VAL A 299 16.00 11.42 -9.52
C VAL A 299 16.59 10.04 -9.28
N HIS A 300 17.71 9.98 -8.56
CA HIS A 300 18.29 8.71 -8.14
C HIS A 300 17.73 8.32 -6.76
N SER A 301 17.20 7.11 -6.60
CA SER A 301 16.80 6.58 -5.28
C SER A 301 18.01 5.93 -4.62
N THR A 302 18.20 6.15 -3.31
CA THR A 302 19.19 5.41 -2.52
C THR A 302 18.56 4.14 -1.91
N THR A 303 19.38 3.29 -1.29
CA THR A 303 18.94 2.13 -0.51
C THR A 303 18.27 2.50 0.82
N GLY A 304 18.11 3.79 1.12
CA GLY A 304 17.41 4.28 2.31
C GLY A 304 15.89 4.27 2.18
N VAL A 305 15.35 4.20 0.95
CA VAL A 305 13.93 3.91 0.73
C VAL A 305 13.69 2.45 1.06
N LEU A 306 12.65 2.15 1.85
CA LEU A 306 12.29 0.80 2.25
C LEU A 306 10.98 0.36 1.60
N GLY A 307 10.86 -0.93 1.28
CA GLY A 307 9.59 -1.54 0.90
C GLY A 307 8.62 -1.53 2.09
N ALA A 308 7.33 -1.80 1.85
CA ALA A 308 6.38 -2.01 2.95
C ALA A 308 6.74 -3.21 3.87
N ASP A 309 7.68 -4.04 3.44
CA ASP A 309 8.32 -5.13 4.19
C ASP A 309 9.58 -4.69 4.99
N LEU A 310 9.84 -3.37 5.07
CA LEU A 310 10.96 -2.72 5.77
C LEU A 310 12.37 -3.09 5.27
N LYS A 311 12.49 -3.75 4.12
CA LYS A 311 13.78 -4.03 3.49
C LYS A 311 14.22 -2.86 2.59
N PRO A 312 15.52 -2.68 2.29
CA PRO A 312 16.01 -1.74 1.27
C PRO A 312 15.45 -1.94 -0.14
N VAL A 313 14.87 -0.89 -0.72
CA VAL A 313 14.54 -0.81 -2.16
C VAL A 313 15.83 -0.76 -2.96
N GLU A 314 15.85 -1.42 -4.12
CA GLU A 314 17.02 -1.41 -4.99
C GLU A 314 17.32 0.01 -5.51
N LYS A 315 18.60 0.41 -5.42
CA LYS A 315 19.08 1.71 -5.87
C LYS A 315 18.69 1.96 -7.33
N TYR A 316 17.91 3.00 -7.57
CA TYR A 316 17.48 3.40 -8.91
C TYR A 316 18.32 4.56 -9.42
N LEU A 317 18.87 4.44 -10.63
CA LEU A 317 19.62 5.49 -11.31
C LEU A 317 18.85 5.99 -12.54
N ASP A 318 18.12 7.09 -12.36
CA ASP A 318 17.41 7.75 -13.46
C ASP A 318 18.35 8.44 -14.46
N THR A 319 17.92 8.53 -15.71
CA THR A 319 18.57 9.32 -16.77
C THR A 319 18.00 10.74 -16.83
N GLU A 320 18.77 11.72 -17.31
CA GLU A 320 18.25 13.08 -17.52
C GLU A 320 17.06 13.10 -18.48
N LYS A 321 15.98 13.77 -18.07
CA LYS A 321 14.77 14.05 -18.83
C LYS A 321 14.61 15.56 -18.98
N THR A 322 14.02 16.00 -20.09
CA THR A 322 13.68 17.42 -20.29
C THR A 322 12.25 17.69 -19.83
N PHE A 323 12.04 18.77 -19.07
CA PHE A 323 10.72 19.23 -18.64
C PHE A 323 10.08 20.13 -19.71
N SER A 324 8.77 19.94 -19.92
CA SER A 324 7.94 20.82 -20.76
C SER A 324 6.49 20.86 -20.26
N ASP A 325 5.95 22.07 -20.11
CA ASP A 325 4.53 22.35 -19.89
C ASP A 325 4.11 23.52 -20.78
N SER A 326 3.03 23.31 -21.54
CA SER A 326 2.47 24.28 -22.49
C SER A 326 0.98 24.51 -22.26
N LYS A 327 0.44 24.09 -21.11
CA LYS A 327 -0.99 24.20 -20.79
C LYS A 327 -1.19 25.20 -19.67
N ALA A 328 -2.13 26.13 -19.84
CA ALA A 328 -2.59 27.00 -18.75
C ALA A 328 -3.24 26.17 -17.62
N PRO A 329 -3.30 26.69 -16.39
CA PRO A 329 -4.05 26.05 -15.31
C PRO A 329 -5.57 26.11 -15.56
N GLU A 330 -6.29 25.11 -15.08
CA GLU A 330 -7.76 25.05 -15.12
C GLU A 330 -8.32 25.09 -13.69
N LEU A 331 -9.39 25.85 -13.49
CA LEU A 331 -10.12 25.96 -12.21
C LEU A 331 -11.18 24.84 -12.16
N LEU A 332 -11.01 23.89 -11.24
CA LEU A 332 -11.88 22.72 -11.08
C LEU A 332 -13.08 22.98 -10.17
N GLY A 333 -12.96 23.93 -9.24
CA GLY A 333 -14.05 24.29 -8.34
C GLY A 333 -13.65 25.27 -7.24
N ALA A 334 -14.63 25.67 -6.43
CA ALA A 334 -14.45 26.50 -5.24
C ALA A 334 -15.30 25.95 -4.07
N ARG A 335 -14.85 26.17 -2.83
CA ARG A 335 -15.68 25.94 -1.63
C ARG A 335 -15.32 26.91 -0.50
N VAL A 336 -16.26 27.14 0.42
CA VAL A 336 -16.00 27.87 1.68
C VAL A 336 -15.26 26.98 2.66
N VAL A 337 -14.30 27.55 3.38
CA VAL A 337 -13.58 26.92 4.50
C VAL A 337 -13.46 27.96 5.61
N GLY A 338 -14.32 27.88 6.63
CA GLY A 338 -14.45 28.93 7.65
C GLY A 338 -14.83 30.27 7.01
N ASN A 339 -14.02 31.31 7.24
CA ASN A 339 -14.22 32.65 6.67
C ASN A 339 -13.35 32.88 5.41
N ALA A 340 -12.92 31.82 4.71
CA ALA A 340 -12.13 31.89 3.48
C ALA A 340 -12.76 31.05 2.37
N VAL A 341 -12.31 31.27 1.14
CA VAL A 341 -12.71 30.46 -0.03
C VAL A 341 -11.48 29.75 -0.58
N GLU A 342 -11.58 28.44 -0.73
CA GLU A 342 -10.56 27.59 -1.31
C GLU A 342 -10.90 27.29 -2.77
N LEU A 343 -9.98 27.63 -3.68
CA LEU A 343 -10.10 27.41 -5.12
C LEU A 343 -9.24 26.21 -5.52
N THR A 344 -9.81 25.20 -6.15
CA THR A 344 -9.10 23.98 -6.56
C THR A 344 -8.76 24.03 -8.05
N PHE A 345 -7.50 23.76 -8.39
CA PHE A 345 -6.99 23.76 -9.77
C PHE A 345 -6.52 22.36 -10.23
N ASN A 346 -6.27 22.18 -11.53
CA ASN A 346 -5.69 20.96 -12.08
C ASN A 346 -4.16 20.86 -11.94
N LYS A 347 -3.49 21.95 -11.58
CA LYS A 347 -2.04 22.06 -11.33
C LYS A 347 -1.75 23.21 -10.35
N PRO A 348 -0.55 23.31 -9.74
CA PRO A 348 -0.18 24.47 -8.92
C PRO A 348 -0.26 25.80 -9.69
N VAL A 349 -0.77 26.83 -9.01
CA VAL A 349 -0.90 28.20 -9.54
C VAL A 349 -0.17 29.21 -8.65
N LYS A 350 0.27 30.33 -9.22
CA LYS A 350 0.86 31.44 -8.46
C LYS A 350 -0.19 32.19 -7.64
N GLU A 351 0.23 32.71 -6.50
CA GLU A 351 -0.61 33.52 -5.59
C GLU A 351 -0.99 34.91 -6.17
N THR A 352 -0.45 35.27 -7.33
CA THR A 352 -0.69 36.53 -8.03
C THR A 352 -2.03 36.61 -8.76
N ALA A 353 -2.74 35.48 -8.97
CA ALA A 353 -4.02 35.44 -9.68
C ALA A 353 -5.08 36.31 -9.00
N ASP A 354 -5.78 37.17 -9.74
CA ASP A 354 -6.72 38.14 -9.18
C ASP A 354 -8.11 37.51 -9.02
N VAL A 355 -8.68 37.50 -7.81
CA VAL A 355 -9.94 36.78 -7.52
C VAL A 355 -11.07 37.77 -7.25
N LYS A 356 -12.22 37.52 -7.88
CA LYS A 356 -13.51 38.15 -7.54
C LYS A 356 -14.54 37.09 -7.15
N ILE A 357 -15.41 37.45 -6.23
CA ILE A 357 -16.58 36.66 -5.82
C ILE A 357 -17.80 37.59 -5.90
N ASP A 358 -18.81 37.24 -6.69
CA ASP A 358 -19.97 38.09 -6.99
C ASP A 358 -19.58 39.53 -7.41
N GLY A 359 -18.51 39.64 -8.20
CA GLY A 359 -17.92 40.92 -8.62
C GLY A 359 -17.10 41.65 -7.55
N VAL A 360 -17.17 41.27 -6.27
CA VAL A 360 -16.35 41.82 -5.18
C VAL A 360 -14.92 41.31 -5.32
N LYS A 361 -13.95 42.22 -5.49
CA LYS A 361 -12.53 41.86 -5.49
C LYS A 361 -12.10 41.41 -4.09
N ILE A 362 -11.44 40.25 -4.02
CA ILE A 362 -10.89 39.72 -2.78
C ILE A 362 -9.48 40.29 -2.58
N GLU A 363 -9.36 41.20 -1.62
CA GLU A 363 -8.10 41.80 -1.20
C GLU A 363 -7.51 41.02 -0.01
N GLY A 364 -6.21 40.75 -0.07
CA GLY A 364 -5.48 39.99 0.95
C GLY A 364 -4.45 39.04 0.33
N ALA A 365 -3.62 38.45 1.19
CA ALA A 365 -2.73 37.36 0.78
C ALA A 365 -3.56 36.14 0.33
N LYS A 366 -3.13 35.45 -0.71
CA LYS A 366 -3.61 34.08 -0.98
C LYS A 366 -2.52 33.12 -0.54
N VAL A 367 -2.91 31.96 -0.05
CA VAL A 367 -1.99 30.89 0.33
C VAL A 367 -2.19 29.75 -0.65
N ALA A 368 -1.18 29.49 -1.46
CA ALA A 368 -1.12 28.28 -2.26
C ALA A 368 -0.81 27.09 -1.35
N SER A 369 -1.48 25.96 -1.56
CA SER A 369 -1.18 24.72 -0.82
C SER A 369 0.27 24.31 -1.01
N LYS A 370 0.96 24.13 0.12
CA LYS A 370 2.32 23.58 0.18
C LYS A 370 2.35 22.05 0.15
N THR A 371 1.20 21.40 0.34
CA THR A 371 1.08 19.94 0.32
C THR A 371 1.23 19.42 -1.13
N PRO A 372 2.19 18.52 -1.41
CA PRO A 372 2.33 17.89 -2.72
C PRO A 372 1.03 17.25 -3.22
N GLY A 373 0.68 17.48 -4.49
CA GLY A 373 -0.53 16.94 -5.12
C GLY A 373 -1.84 17.63 -4.74
N VAL A 374 -1.81 18.62 -3.84
CA VAL A 374 -2.99 19.44 -3.49
C VAL A 374 -2.84 20.82 -4.11
N TYR A 375 -3.68 21.12 -5.10
CA TYR A 375 -3.58 22.30 -5.98
C TYR A 375 -4.60 23.38 -5.62
N THR A 376 -4.58 23.79 -4.35
CA THR A 376 -5.55 24.75 -3.82
C THR A 376 -4.93 26.11 -3.62
N LEU A 377 -5.70 27.15 -3.94
CA LEU A 377 -5.39 28.55 -3.63
C LEU A 377 -6.46 29.06 -2.66
N THR A 378 -6.07 29.29 -1.42
CA THR A 378 -6.99 29.74 -0.37
C THR A 378 -6.88 31.26 -0.23
N THR A 379 -8.01 31.96 -0.20
CA THR A 379 -8.03 33.39 0.11
C THR A 379 -7.62 33.63 1.57
N SER A 380 -7.15 34.84 1.90
CA SER A 380 -7.20 35.32 3.29
C SER A 380 -8.62 35.21 3.86
N ALA A 381 -8.75 35.22 5.18
CA ALA A 381 -10.03 35.38 5.84
C ALA A 381 -10.69 36.68 5.35
N ILE A 382 -11.88 36.56 4.76
CA ILE A 382 -12.59 37.65 4.13
C ILE A 382 -13.58 38.21 5.16
N ALA A 383 -13.61 39.54 5.31
CA ALA A 383 -14.68 40.18 6.07
C ALA A 383 -16.03 39.92 5.40
N ASP A 384 -17.06 39.58 6.18
CA ASP A 384 -18.37 39.24 5.61
C ASP A 384 -18.96 40.43 4.84
N LYS A 385 -19.04 40.26 3.52
CA LYS A 385 -19.63 41.18 2.55
C LYS A 385 -20.81 40.53 1.81
N GLY A 386 -21.43 39.51 2.41
CA GLY A 386 -22.51 38.73 1.79
C GLY A 386 -22.05 37.56 0.92
N ILE A 387 -20.74 37.37 0.72
CA ILE A 387 -20.16 36.22 -0.01
C ILE A 387 -20.22 34.89 0.76
N PHE A 388 -20.65 34.95 2.03
CA PHE A 388 -21.00 33.80 2.87
C PHE A 388 -22.50 33.78 3.22
N ALA A 389 -23.31 34.62 2.57
CA ALA A 389 -24.77 34.55 2.69
C ALA A 389 -25.30 33.30 1.96
N LYS A 390 -26.53 32.88 2.23
CA LYS A 390 -27.11 31.70 1.56
C LYS A 390 -27.36 31.99 0.07
N GLY A 391 -26.70 31.24 -0.84
CA GLY A 391 -26.89 31.39 -2.28
C GLY A 391 -25.87 30.65 -3.14
N ASP A 392 -26.02 30.76 -4.46
CA ASP A 392 -24.96 30.49 -5.43
C ASP A 392 -24.08 31.74 -5.54
N HIS A 393 -22.76 31.58 -5.45
CA HIS A 393 -21.77 32.64 -5.58
C HIS A 393 -20.88 32.38 -6.79
N GLU A 394 -20.78 33.35 -7.69
CA GLU A 394 -19.89 33.28 -8.86
C GLU A 394 -18.45 33.60 -8.43
N VAL A 395 -17.50 32.76 -8.82
CA VAL A 395 -16.06 33.01 -8.66
C VAL A 395 -15.45 33.25 -10.02
N VAL A 396 -14.75 34.38 -10.15
CA VAL A 396 -13.97 34.73 -11.34
C VAL A 396 -12.51 34.91 -10.93
N VAL A 397 -11.63 34.12 -11.54
CA VAL A 397 -10.18 34.24 -11.39
C VAL A 397 -9.60 34.82 -12.67
N TYR A 398 -8.95 35.97 -12.56
CA TYR A 398 -8.25 36.63 -13.65
C TYR A 398 -6.77 36.27 -13.62
N ASP A 399 -6.19 36.13 -14.82
CA ASP A 399 -4.75 36.08 -15.01
C ASP A 399 -4.05 34.99 -14.20
N ALA A 400 -4.68 33.82 -14.09
CA ALA A 400 -4.14 32.66 -13.38
C ALA A 400 -2.93 32.08 -14.12
N GLU A 401 -1.75 32.26 -13.54
CA GLU A 401 -0.50 31.69 -14.02
C GLU A 401 -0.17 30.37 -13.31
N ASP A 402 0.31 29.38 -14.07
CA ASP A 402 0.97 28.22 -13.49
C ASP A 402 2.33 28.58 -12.87
N THR A 403 2.97 27.61 -12.22
CA THR A 403 4.18 27.82 -11.43
C THR A 403 5.48 27.61 -12.22
N LEU A 404 5.45 27.65 -13.55
CA LEU A 404 6.66 27.70 -14.38
C LEU A 404 7.55 28.89 -13.98
N ARG A 405 8.84 28.63 -13.81
CA ARG A 405 9.82 29.65 -13.39
C ARG A 405 10.08 30.72 -14.45
N VAL A 406 9.90 30.37 -15.73
CA VAL A 406 10.09 31.26 -16.89
C VAL A 406 8.93 31.07 -17.85
N ASN A 407 8.33 32.18 -18.31
CA ASN A 407 7.20 32.21 -19.26
C ASN A 407 6.03 31.30 -18.82
N ALA A 408 5.43 31.61 -17.66
CA ALA A 408 4.33 30.83 -17.12
C ALA A 408 3.11 30.79 -18.04
N ASN A 409 2.46 29.62 -18.12
CA ASN A 409 1.24 29.48 -18.91
C ASN A 409 0.10 30.17 -18.16
N LYS A 410 -0.63 31.04 -18.85
CA LYS A 410 -1.58 31.97 -18.26
C LYS A 410 -2.99 31.75 -18.80
N ALA A 411 -3.94 31.50 -17.92
CA ALA A 411 -5.36 31.57 -18.23
C ALA A 411 -5.88 32.97 -17.91
N SER A 412 -6.33 33.73 -18.91
CA SER A 412 -6.76 35.12 -18.73
C SER A 412 -8.00 35.27 -17.85
N ILE A 413 -8.97 34.37 -17.98
CA ILE A 413 -10.19 34.32 -17.16
C ILE A 413 -10.55 32.84 -16.95
N LEU A 414 -10.82 32.47 -15.71
CA LEU A 414 -11.40 31.19 -15.29
C LEU A 414 -12.63 31.50 -14.42
N THR A 415 -13.72 30.77 -14.62
CA THR A 415 -14.94 30.92 -13.82
C THR A 415 -15.37 29.60 -13.20
N THR A 416 -15.95 29.68 -12.00
CA THR A 416 -16.65 28.57 -11.35
C THR A 416 -17.71 29.15 -10.41
N LYS A 417 -18.41 28.31 -9.66
CA LYS A 417 -19.31 28.75 -8.59
C LYS A 417 -19.16 27.86 -7.36
N TYR A 418 -19.50 28.41 -6.21
CA TYR A 418 -19.78 27.63 -5.01
C TYR A 418 -21.16 28.00 -4.47
N THR A 419 -21.85 27.03 -3.86
CA THR A 419 -23.14 27.27 -3.23
C THR A 419 -22.94 27.30 -1.72
N VAL A 420 -23.23 28.43 -1.08
CA VAL A 420 -23.39 28.46 0.38
C VAL A 420 -24.82 28.05 0.66
N ALA A 421 -25.00 26.76 0.93
CA ALA A 421 -26.21 26.33 1.61
C ALA A 421 -26.19 26.91 3.02
N SER A 422 -27.37 27.28 3.54
CA SER A 422 -27.53 27.25 4.99
C SER A 422 -27.42 25.79 5.39
N ASP A 423 -26.28 25.40 5.94
CA ASP A 423 -26.21 24.09 6.55
C ASP A 423 -27.21 24.07 7.71
N THR A 424 -28.21 23.24 7.49
CA THR A 424 -29.43 23.06 8.29
C THR A 424 -29.75 21.56 8.40
N THR A 425 -28.84 20.74 7.86
CA THR A 425 -28.96 19.31 7.64
C THR A 425 -27.93 18.65 8.52
N ALA A 426 -28.28 18.49 9.79
CA ALA A 426 -27.43 17.77 10.74
C ALA A 426 -27.00 16.41 10.16
N PRO A 427 -25.78 15.93 10.46
CA PRO A 427 -25.20 14.81 9.78
C PRO A 427 -26.05 13.55 9.94
N GLU A 428 -26.07 12.74 8.89
CA GLU A 428 -26.84 11.49 8.82
C GLU A 428 -25.91 10.31 8.56
N VAL A 429 -26.16 9.16 9.20
CA VAL A 429 -25.50 7.90 8.83
C VAL A 429 -26.07 7.42 7.50
N LYS A 430 -25.29 7.47 6.42
CA LYS A 430 -25.72 7.04 5.08
C LYS A 430 -25.62 5.53 4.89
N SER A 431 -24.61 4.87 5.48
CA SER A 431 -24.55 3.41 5.49
C SER A 431 -23.63 2.84 6.55
N VAL A 432 -23.94 1.62 6.99
CA VAL A 432 -23.00 0.71 7.67
C VAL A 432 -22.82 -0.50 6.76
N LYS A 433 -21.57 -0.82 6.38
CA LYS A 433 -21.26 -1.89 5.42
C LYS A 433 -20.08 -2.73 5.90
N ALA A 434 -20.22 -4.05 5.88
CA ALA A 434 -19.09 -4.96 6.16
C ALA A 434 -17.92 -4.67 5.21
N ILE A 435 -16.71 -4.64 5.76
CA ILE A 435 -15.44 -4.57 5.00
C ILE A 435 -14.86 -5.99 4.90
N ASN A 436 -14.80 -6.69 6.02
CA ASN A 436 -14.33 -8.07 6.12
C ASN A 436 -15.02 -8.79 7.30
N ASN A 437 -14.52 -9.96 7.69
CA ASN A 437 -15.06 -10.77 8.78
C ASN A 437 -15.01 -10.12 10.19
N ARG A 438 -14.31 -8.99 10.38
CA ARG A 438 -14.15 -8.33 11.69
C ARG A 438 -14.24 -6.81 11.68
N SER A 439 -14.47 -6.21 10.52
CA SER A 439 -14.58 -4.76 10.39
C SER A 439 -15.68 -4.34 9.44
N PHE A 440 -16.22 -3.14 9.68
CA PHE A 440 -17.24 -2.50 8.87
C PHE A 440 -16.99 -0.99 8.75
N LYS A 441 -17.42 -0.41 7.62
CA LYS A 441 -17.35 1.01 7.33
C LYS A 441 -18.67 1.67 7.73
N VAL A 442 -18.58 2.76 8.49
CA VAL A 442 -19.68 3.71 8.73
C VAL A 442 -19.41 4.93 7.86
N THR A 443 -20.39 5.34 7.06
CA THR A 443 -20.30 6.54 6.20
C THR A 443 -21.40 7.52 6.59
N PHE A 444 -21.04 8.79 6.78
CA PHE A 444 -21.93 9.90 7.10
C PHE A 444 -22.26 10.72 5.83
N SER A 445 -23.20 11.66 5.93
CA SER A 445 -23.51 12.63 4.87
C SER A 445 -22.33 13.54 4.54
N GLU A 446 -21.47 13.77 5.52
CA GLU A 446 -20.44 14.82 5.54
C GLU A 446 -19.38 14.55 6.61
N PRO A 447 -18.26 15.30 6.62
CA PRO A 447 -17.25 15.20 7.67
C PRO A 447 -17.77 15.68 9.03
N LEU A 448 -17.37 14.99 10.09
CA LEU A 448 -17.75 15.33 11.47
C LEU A 448 -16.70 16.23 12.15
N SER A 449 -17.14 17.17 12.99
CA SER A 449 -16.26 17.96 13.88
C SER A 449 -15.82 17.20 15.13
N GLN A 450 -16.60 16.21 15.54
CA GLN A 450 -16.31 15.34 16.68
C GLN A 450 -16.70 13.90 16.35
N HIS A 451 -15.97 12.94 16.91
CA HIS A 451 -16.28 11.53 16.74
C HIS A 451 -17.64 11.15 17.36
N PRO A 452 -18.36 10.15 16.78
CA PRO A 452 -19.57 9.62 17.38
C PRO A 452 -19.30 8.90 18.71
N GLU A 453 -20.33 8.73 19.53
CA GLU A 453 -20.40 7.65 20.50
C GLU A 453 -20.90 6.37 19.82
N VAL A 454 -20.20 5.25 20.06
CA VAL A 454 -20.42 3.98 19.33
C VAL A 454 -20.62 2.84 20.32
N THR A 455 -21.75 2.15 20.18
CA THR A 455 -22.01 0.89 20.89
C THR A 455 -22.24 -0.22 19.88
N VAL A 456 -21.46 -1.30 19.94
CA VAL A 456 -21.63 -2.49 19.10
C VAL A 456 -22.11 -3.66 19.97
N LYS A 457 -23.13 -4.39 19.50
CA LYS A 457 -23.73 -5.51 20.22
C LYS A 457 -23.89 -6.75 19.37
N LYS A 458 -23.82 -7.92 20.00
CA LYS A 458 -24.26 -9.21 19.47
C LYS A 458 -25.36 -9.74 20.39
N GLY A 459 -26.61 -9.68 19.91
CA GLY A 459 -27.78 -9.90 20.77
C GLY A 459 -27.76 -8.96 21.98
N ASN A 460 -27.82 -9.52 23.20
CA ASN A 460 -27.79 -8.75 24.44
C ASN A 460 -26.36 -8.36 24.90
N TYR A 461 -25.31 -8.98 24.36
CA TYR A 461 -23.93 -8.67 24.74
C TYR A 461 -23.46 -7.38 24.06
N THR A 462 -22.79 -6.51 24.83
CA THR A 462 -22.21 -5.25 24.33
C THR A 462 -20.70 -5.35 24.37
N PHE A 463 -20.05 -5.17 23.23
CA PHE A 463 -18.60 -5.21 23.14
C PHE A 463 -17.98 -3.95 23.76
N PRO A 464 -16.93 -4.06 24.61
CA PRO A 464 -16.20 -2.91 25.12
C PRO A 464 -15.58 -2.03 24.01
N THR A 465 -16.03 -0.79 23.89
CA THR A 465 -15.44 0.22 22.98
C THR A 465 -14.22 0.88 23.62
N ALA A 466 -13.13 1.02 22.87
CA ALA A 466 -11.94 1.75 23.31
C ALA A 466 -12.15 3.27 23.24
N ALA A 467 -11.32 4.03 23.97
CA ALA A 467 -11.26 5.47 23.79
C ALA A 467 -10.65 5.82 22.42
N TYR A 468 -11.17 6.86 21.77
CA TYR A 468 -10.72 7.36 20.48
C TYR A 468 -9.20 7.62 20.45
N ASP A 469 -8.57 7.32 19.31
CA ASP A 469 -7.13 7.41 19.03
C ASP A 469 -6.16 6.68 19.98
N THR A 470 -6.67 5.86 20.91
CA THR A 470 -5.81 5.05 21.81
C THR A 470 -5.35 3.75 21.16
N VAL A 471 -4.27 3.82 20.36
CA VAL A 471 -3.57 2.64 19.84
C VAL A 471 -3.11 1.77 21.02
N GLY A 472 -3.77 0.62 21.22
CA GLY A 472 -3.51 -0.29 22.34
C GLY A 472 -4.42 -0.13 23.56
N GLY A 473 -5.46 0.72 23.50
CA GLY A 473 -6.45 0.85 24.56
C GLY A 473 -7.22 -0.46 24.85
N ASN A 474 -7.67 -0.63 26.11
CA ASN A 474 -8.29 -1.86 26.65
C ASN A 474 -9.65 -2.28 26.02
N GLY A 475 -10.15 -1.59 24.99
CA GLY A 475 -11.41 -1.91 24.32
C GLY A 475 -11.22 -2.77 23.07
N VAL A 476 -12.15 -3.71 22.87
CA VAL A 476 -12.15 -4.65 21.73
C VAL A 476 -12.75 -4.03 20.47
N VAL A 477 -13.67 -3.07 20.58
CA VAL A 477 -14.11 -2.25 19.43
C VAL A 477 -13.20 -1.03 19.31
N GLN A 478 -12.65 -0.84 18.11
CA GLN A 478 -11.81 0.28 17.71
C GLN A 478 -12.53 1.04 16.59
N PHE A 479 -12.40 2.37 16.58
CA PHE A 479 -13.10 3.24 15.63
C PHE A 479 -12.14 4.33 15.15
N THR A 480 -11.84 4.37 13.85
CA THR A 480 -10.83 5.27 13.26
C THR A 480 -11.41 5.98 12.05
N ILE A 481 -11.02 7.24 11.80
CA ILE A 481 -11.34 7.94 10.55
C ILE A 481 -10.80 7.12 9.37
N ASP A 482 -11.54 7.02 8.26
CA ASP A 482 -11.02 6.51 7.00
C ASP A 482 -10.04 7.54 6.41
N PRO A 483 -8.72 7.26 6.33
CA PRO A 483 -7.71 8.24 5.91
C PRO A 483 -7.85 8.65 4.44
N GLN A 484 -8.81 8.08 3.72
CA GLN A 484 -9.06 8.27 2.31
C GLN A 484 -10.42 8.93 2.03
N ASP A 485 -11.24 9.13 3.07
CA ASP A 485 -12.62 9.60 3.01
C ASP A 485 -13.05 10.15 4.38
N ALA A 486 -12.89 11.47 4.57
CA ALA A 486 -13.19 12.15 5.83
C ALA A 486 -14.68 12.13 6.24
N THR A 487 -15.59 11.64 5.38
CA THR A 487 -17.00 11.41 5.74
C THR A 487 -17.22 10.05 6.40
N SER A 488 -16.18 9.23 6.53
CA SER A 488 -16.32 7.83 6.93
C SER A 488 -15.33 7.38 7.99
N TYR A 489 -15.70 6.28 8.63
CA TYR A 489 -14.97 5.66 9.72
C TYR A 489 -14.95 4.14 9.57
N ILE A 490 -13.85 3.53 9.98
CA ILE A 490 -13.65 2.08 10.04
C ILE A 490 -13.84 1.63 11.47
N VAL A 491 -14.66 0.60 11.66
CA VAL A 491 -14.93 -0.04 12.95
C VAL A 491 -14.36 -1.45 12.93
N SER A 492 -13.45 -1.77 13.84
CA SER A 492 -12.75 -3.05 13.90
C SER A 492 -12.95 -3.73 15.25
N ILE A 493 -13.30 -5.02 15.24
CA ILE A 493 -13.62 -5.81 16.44
C ILE A 493 -12.55 -6.87 16.71
N LYS A 494 -11.70 -6.58 17.69
CA LYS A 494 -10.64 -7.47 18.19
C LYS A 494 -11.22 -8.67 18.93
N GLU A 495 -10.39 -9.69 19.11
CA GLU A 495 -10.70 -10.77 20.06
C GLU A 495 -10.64 -10.28 21.50
N ASP A 496 -11.68 -10.55 22.28
CA ASP A 496 -11.63 -10.43 23.73
C ASP A 496 -10.84 -11.62 24.30
N THR A 497 -9.57 -11.39 24.63
CA THR A 497 -8.69 -12.40 25.23
C THR A 497 -8.93 -12.58 26.74
N LYS A 498 -9.85 -11.81 27.34
CA LYS A 498 -10.15 -11.81 28.79
C LYS A 498 -11.53 -12.39 29.11
N ASP A 499 -12.52 -12.30 28.22
CA ASP A 499 -13.84 -12.94 28.36
C ASP A 499 -14.20 -13.87 27.17
N ALA A 500 -13.50 -15.00 27.07
CA ALA A 500 -13.68 -16.02 26.02
C ALA A 500 -15.09 -16.66 25.94
N ARG A 501 -16.04 -16.26 26.79
CA ARG A 501 -17.44 -16.73 26.79
C ARG A 501 -18.31 -16.03 25.74
N ASN A 502 -17.89 -14.86 25.24
CA ASN A 502 -18.65 -14.04 24.30
C ASN A 502 -17.88 -13.77 22.99
N PRO A 503 -17.47 -14.81 22.23
CA PRO A 503 -16.73 -14.62 21.00
C PRO A 503 -17.60 -13.99 19.89
N LEU A 504 -16.96 -13.20 19.03
CA LEU A 504 -17.61 -12.58 17.87
C LEU A 504 -18.30 -13.63 16.96
N TYR A 505 -17.67 -14.79 16.79
CA TYR A 505 -18.24 -15.98 16.17
C TYR A 505 -18.29 -17.11 17.22
N ALA A 506 -19.46 -17.70 17.43
CA ALA A 506 -19.62 -18.93 18.18
C ALA A 506 -19.10 -20.12 17.36
N SER A 507 -18.90 -21.27 18.00
CA SER A 507 -18.36 -22.45 17.32
C SER A 507 -19.29 -22.89 16.17
N GLY A 508 -18.79 -22.81 14.93
CA GLY A 508 -19.54 -23.15 13.71
C GLY A 508 -20.45 -22.05 13.14
N GLU A 509 -20.48 -20.87 13.75
CA GLU A 509 -21.25 -19.71 13.27
C GLU A 509 -20.51 -18.99 12.15
N LYS A 510 -21.01 -19.08 10.92
CA LYS A 510 -20.37 -18.47 9.72
C LYS A 510 -20.80 -17.03 9.43
N ASN A 511 -21.81 -16.51 10.11
CA ASN A 511 -22.29 -15.14 9.95
C ASN A 511 -22.70 -14.63 11.33
N VAL A 512 -22.30 -13.40 11.67
CA VAL A 512 -22.73 -12.72 12.88
C VAL A 512 -23.44 -11.42 12.51
N ASP A 513 -24.68 -11.27 13.00
CA ASP A 513 -25.42 -10.01 12.92
C ASP A 513 -25.08 -9.14 14.14
N LEU A 514 -24.58 -7.94 13.87
CA LEU A 514 -24.23 -6.95 14.87
C LEU A 514 -25.21 -5.79 14.86
N SER A 515 -25.67 -5.37 16.03
CA SER A 515 -26.37 -4.09 16.20
C SER A 515 -25.37 -2.99 16.50
N VAL A 516 -25.43 -1.90 15.73
CA VAL A 516 -24.52 -0.74 15.84
C VAL A 516 -25.37 0.49 16.17
N ASN A 517 -25.19 1.01 17.38
CA ASN A 517 -25.83 2.24 17.83
C ASN A 517 -24.81 3.40 17.75
N LEU A 518 -25.20 4.47 17.06
CA LEU A 518 -24.40 5.68 16.83
C LEU A 518 -25.11 6.89 17.45
N LYS A 519 -24.40 7.68 18.25
CA LYS A 519 -24.91 8.85 18.99
C LYS A 519 -23.91 10.01 18.97
N ASN A 520 -24.35 11.20 19.37
CA ASN A 520 -23.51 12.35 19.69
C ASN A 520 -22.45 12.74 18.63
N PHE A 521 -22.77 12.60 17.34
CA PHE A 521 -21.94 13.11 16.24
C PHE A 521 -22.44 14.45 15.73
N LYS A 522 -21.53 15.32 15.27
CA LYS A 522 -21.84 16.66 14.75
C LYS A 522 -21.02 16.99 13.52
N ASP A 523 -21.56 17.81 12.62
CA ASP A 523 -20.86 18.38 11.46
C ASP A 523 -19.88 19.49 11.87
N THR A 524 -19.26 20.12 10.87
CA THR A 524 -18.29 21.22 11.06
C THR A 524 -18.89 22.54 11.56
N VAL A 525 -20.21 22.71 11.57
CA VAL A 525 -20.94 23.87 12.11
C VAL A 525 -21.68 23.58 13.43
N ASN A 526 -21.49 22.39 14.00
CA ASN A 526 -22.02 21.87 15.27
C ASN A 526 -23.50 21.46 15.29
N LEU A 527 -24.17 21.19 14.16
CA LEU A 527 -25.51 20.58 14.24
C LEU A 527 -25.39 19.11 14.68
N LEU A 528 -26.32 18.68 15.51
CA LEU A 528 -26.27 17.36 16.16
C LEU A 528 -27.02 16.32 15.32
N GLY A 529 -26.29 15.32 14.82
CA GLY A 529 -26.87 14.20 14.08
C GLY A 529 -27.83 13.38 14.94
N LYS A 530 -28.88 12.83 14.32
CA LYS A 530 -29.86 11.98 15.02
C LYS A 530 -29.22 10.65 15.40
N PRO A 531 -29.46 10.11 16.62
CA PRO A 531 -29.07 8.75 16.96
C PRO A 531 -29.62 7.73 15.96
N VAL A 532 -28.80 6.75 15.57
CA VAL A 532 -29.19 5.69 14.64
C VAL A 532 -28.84 4.32 15.21
N ASP A 533 -29.80 3.40 15.14
CA ASP A 533 -29.59 1.98 15.32
C ASP A 533 -29.56 1.31 13.93
N MET A 534 -28.44 0.68 13.59
CA MET A 534 -28.27 -0.08 12.34
C MET A 534 -27.84 -1.51 12.63
N SER A 535 -27.95 -2.38 11.63
CA SER A 535 -27.37 -3.72 11.67
C SER A 535 -26.29 -3.88 10.60
N VAL A 536 -25.30 -4.72 10.90
CA VAL A 536 -24.31 -5.17 9.92
C VAL A 536 -24.01 -6.65 10.14
N SER A 537 -24.15 -7.45 9.09
CA SER A 537 -23.78 -8.86 9.07
C SER A 537 -22.31 -8.98 8.69
N LEU A 538 -21.49 -9.59 9.54
CA LEU A 538 -20.12 -9.98 9.18
C LEU A 538 -20.11 -11.47 8.87
N THR A 539 -19.64 -11.83 7.68
CA THR A 539 -19.44 -13.23 7.28
C THR A 539 -18.04 -13.67 7.68
N GLU A 540 -17.94 -14.85 8.29
CA GLU A 540 -16.67 -15.51 8.56
C GLU A 540 -15.92 -15.71 7.23
N ASP A 541 -14.68 -15.26 7.18
CA ASP A 541 -13.84 -15.46 6.00
C ASP A 541 -13.55 -16.95 5.85
N THR A 542 -14.07 -17.58 4.79
CA THR A 542 -13.88 -18.99 4.47
C THR A 542 -12.72 -19.25 3.50
N ALA A 543 -11.97 -18.22 3.10
CA ALA A 543 -10.80 -18.42 2.25
C ALA A 543 -9.77 -19.28 2.98
N THR A 544 -9.17 -20.23 2.26
CA THR A 544 -8.09 -21.09 2.75
C THR A 544 -6.81 -20.76 1.98
N PRO A 545 -5.61 -20.96 2.57
CA PRO A 545 -4.37 -20.86 1.81
C PRO A 545 -4.35 -21.80 0.61
N LYS A 546 -3.99 -21.24 -0.55
CA LYS A 546 -3.78 -21.95 -1.82
C LYS A 546 -2.53 -21.40 -2.49
N VAL A 547 -1.90 -22.18 -3.36
CA VAL A 547 -0.83 -21.68 -4.23
C VAL A 547 -1.40 -20.58 -5.12
N SER A 548 -0.74 -19.41 -5.14
CA SER A 548 -1.18 -18.24 -5.91
C SER A 548 -1.10 -18.51 -7.41
N THR A 549 0.07 -18.93 -7.90
CA THR A 549 0.25 -19.55 -9.22
C THR A 549 1.53 -20.40 -9.19
N ASP A 550 1.54 -21.55 -9.87
CA ASP A 550 2.76 -22.38 -9.98
C ASP A 550 3.90 -21.66 -10.70
N SER A 551 3.59 -20.68 -11.58
CA SER A 551 4.57 -19.82 -12.25
C SER A 551 5.33 -18.84 -11.33
N LEU A 552 4.90 -18.71 -10.06
CA LEU A 552 5.63 -17.98 -9.01
C LEU A 552 6.42 -18.91 -8.09
N ASN A 553 6.24 -20.23 -8.24
CA ASN A 553 7.08 -21.19 -7.55
C ASN A 553 8.42 -21.27 -8.28
N LYS A 554 9.51 -21.26 -7.52
CA LYS A 554 10.87 -21.34 -8.07
C LYS A 554 11.78 -22.13 -7.15
N ILE A 555 12.82 -22.70 -7.75
CA ILE A 555 13.96 -23.24 -7.01
C ILE A 555 14.97 -22.10 -6.82
N ASP A 556 15.40 -21.90 -5.58
CA ASP A 556 16.37 -20.87 -5.19
C ASP A 556 17.49 -21.53 -4.35
N GLY A 557 18.53 -22.00 -5.04
CA GLY A 557 19.51 -22.93 -4.47
C GLY A 557 18.85 -24.26 -4.09
N ASN A 558 18.94 -24.65 -2.81
CA ASN A 558 18.28 -25.86 -2.29
C ASN A 558 16.83 -25.61 -1.83
N ASN A 559 16.31 -24.38 -1.98
CA ASN A 559 15.00 -23.99 -1.48
C ASN A 559 13.95 -24.13 -2.59
N LEU A 560 12.96 -24.99 -2.40
CA LEU A 560 11.74 -24.99 -3.19
C LEU A 560 10.80 -23.96 -2.58
N LEU A 561 10.57 -22.86 -3.29
CA LEU A 561 9.69 -21.78 -2.84
C LEU A 561 8.32 -21.94 -3.49
N VAL A 562 7.29 -22.12 -2.67
CA VAL A 562 5.88 -22.22 -3.10
C VAL A 562 5.12 -20.97 -2.66
N LYS A 563 4.58 -20.21 -3.61
CA LYS A 563 3.91 -18.93 -3.35
C LYS A 563 2.42 -19.13 -3.09
N PHE A 564 1.89 -18.60 -1.99
CA PHE A 564 0.48 -18.68 -1.61
C PHE A 564 -0.29 -17.38 -1.89
N ASN A 565 -1.63 -17.46 -1.90
CA ASN A 565 -2.56 -16.35 -2.14
C ASN A 565 -2.73 -15.37 -0.95
N GLY A 566 -1.93 -15.51 0.12
CA GLY A 566 -1.94 -14.64 1.29
C GLY A 566 -0.86 -15.05 2.29
N LYS A 567 -0.62 -14.24 3.33
CA LYS A 567 0.39 -14.56 4.36
C LYS A 567 0.02 -15.87 5.06
N ILE A 568 0.97 -16.80 5.19
CA ILE A 568 0.76 -18.13 5.77
C ILE A 568 1.64 -18.41 6.99
N ALA A 569 1.21 -19.38 7.78
CA ALA A 569 1.97 -20.03 8.84
C ALA A 569 1.91 -21.55 8.62
N VAL A 570 3.04 -22.25 8.83
CA VAL A 570 3.05 -23.72 8.87
C VAL A 570 2.29 -24.17 10.12
N ASN A 571 1.29 -25.03 9.93
CA ASN A 571 0.46 -25.55 11.02
C ASN A 571 0.85 -27.00 11.37
N ASN A 572 1.17 -27.81 10.36
CA ASN A 572 1.76 -29.14 10.54
C ASN A 572 2.71 -29.47 9.38
N LYS A 573 4.01 -29.47 9.66
CA LYS A 573 5.06 -29.76 8.66
C LYS A 573 5.05 -31.22 8.17
N ASP A 574 4.64 -32.17 9.01
CA ASP A 574 4.66 -33.61 8.69
C ASP A 574 3.53 -33.98 7.69
N GLN A 575 2.64 -33.03 7.40
CA GLN A 575 1.59 -33.11 6.38
C GLN A 575 2.02 -32.54 5.02
N ILE A 576 3.28 -32.12 4.87
CA ILE A 576 3.85 -31.60 3.63
C ILE A 576 4.90 -32.60 3.15
N VAL A 577 4.70 -33.15 1.95
CA VAL A 577 5.56 -34.19 1.37
C VAL A 577 6.16 -33.69 0.07
N VAL A 578 7.46 -33.88 -0.10
CA VAL A 578 8.22 -33.39 -1.25
C VAL A 578 8.78 -34.58 -1.99
N ARG A 579 8.63 -34.58 -3.32
CA ARG A 579 9.12 -35.63 -4.21
C ARG A 579 9.94 -35.03 -5.34
N ASP A 580 10.99 -35.72 -5.75
CA ASP A 580 11.72 -35.41 -6.98
C ASP A 580 10.95 -35.86 -8.24
N LYS A 581 11.54 -35.64 -9.42
CA LYS A 581 11.00 -36.06 -10.73
C LYS A 581 10.71 -37.56 -10.86
N ASP A 582 11.41 -38.40 -10.08
CA ASP A 582 11.26 -39.87 -10.12
C ASP A 582 10.26 -40.35 -9.03
N GLY A 583 9.70 -39.43 -8.24
CA GLY A 583 8.68 -39.68 -7.22
C GLY A 583 9.23 -40.03 -5.83
N VAL A 584 10.56 -39.99 -5.65
CA VAL A 584 11.23 -40.35 -4.39
C VAL A 584 11.03 -39.23 -3.37
N VAL A 585 10.69 -39.60 -2.13
CA VAL A 585 10.50 -38.62 -1.04
C VAL A 585 11.85 -38.07 -0.60
N VAL A 586 12.02 -36.75 -0.64
CA VAL A 586 13.25 -36.06 -0.25
C VAL A 586 13.09 -35.36 1.10
N THR A 587 14.10 -35.50 1.97
CA THR A 587 14.09 -34.95 3.33
C THR A 587 14.20 -33.43 3.31
N SER A 588 13.27 -32.73 3.96
CA SER A 588 13.16 -31.27 3.89
C SER A 588 12.89 -30.57 5.22
N GLU A 589 13.51 -29.40 5.41
CA GLU A 589 13.13 -28.42 6.43
C GLU A 589 12.08 -27.46 5.84
N ILE A 590 11.03 -27.14 6.61
CA ILE A 590 9.85 -26.43 6.08
C ILE A 590 9.49 -25.24 6.96
N THR A 591 9.42 -24.05 6.37
CA THR A 591 9.11 -22.78 7.03
C THR A 591 8.14 -21.95 6.20
N ALA A 592 7.45 -21.00 6.84
CA ALA A 592 6.62 -20.00 6.15
C ALA A 592 7.24 -18.61 6.34
N VAL A 593 7.35 -17.85 5.25
CA VAL A 593 7.92 -16.50 5.22
C VAL A 593 6.97 -15.59 4.45
N GLY A 594 6.19 -14.79 5.18
CA GLY A 594 5.12 -14.00 4.57
C GLY A 594 4.08 -14.93 3.93
N ASP A 595 3.91 -14.82 2.61
CA ASP A 595 3.02 -15.62 1.76
C ASP A 595 3.77 -16.74 0.99
N VAL A 596 4.99 -17.10 1.39
CA VAL A 596 5.78 -18.17 0.76
C VAL A 596 6.00 -19.32 1.74
N LEU A 597 5.75 -20.55 1.28
CA LEU A 597 6.20 -21.77 1.93
C LEU A 597 7.59 -22.10 1.38
N ASN A 598 8.59 -22.02 2.24
CA ASN A 598 9.97 -22.37 1.91
C ASN A 598 10.27 -23.80 2.37
N ILE A 599 10.74 -24.63 1.44
CA ILE A 599 11.08 -26.03 1.64
C ILE A 599 12.57 -26.21 1.27
N LYS A 600 13.45 -26.27 2.27
CA LYS A 600 14.89 -26.46 2.10
C LYS A 600 15.20 -27.95 1.98
N LEU A 601 15.71 -28.37 0.81
CA LEU A 601 16.17 -29.73 0.56
C LEU A 601 17.51 -30.01 1.26
N ALA A 602 17.69 -31.26 1.73
CA ALA A 602 18.93 -31.71 2.37
C ALA A 602 20.15 -31.76 1.41
N SER A 603 19.93 -31.72 0.09
CA SER A 603 20.95 -31.74 -0.96
C SER A 603 20.57 -30.77 -2.09
N GLU A 604 21.51 -30.46 -2.99
CA GLU A 604 21.25 -29.60 -4.15
C GLU A 604 20.06 -30.10 -4.98
N ALA A 605 19.20 -29.17 -5.38
CA ALA A 605 18.10 -29.43 -6.30
C ALA A 605 18.65 -29.75 -7.69
N LYS A 606 18.51 -31.01 -8.12
CA LYS A 606 19.03 -31.52 -9.41
C LYS A 606 18.04 -32.38 -10.18
N ASP A 607 17.04 -32.94 -9.48
CA ASP A 607 16.11 -33.92 -10.00
C ASP A 607 14.72 -33.28 -10.22
N GLU A 608 14.72 -32.25 -11.07
CA GLU A 608 13.57 -31.40 -11.37
C GLU A 608 12.62 -31.97 -12.43
N PRO A 609 11.32 -31.60 -12.40
CA PRO A 609 10.66 -30.74 -11.42
C PRO A 609 10.31 -31.48 -10.12
N TYR A 610 10.39 -30.78 -8.99
CA TYR A 610 9.95 -31.31 -7.70
C TYR A 610 8.44 -31.16 -7.55
N THR A 611 7.77 -32.17 -7.00
CA THR A 611 6.35 -32.13 -6.61
C THR A 611 6.22 -31.89 -5.10
N VAL A 612 5.45 -30.89 -4.72
CA VAL A 612 5.11 -30.57 -3.32
C VAL A 612 3.64 -30.92 -3.09
N GLU A 613 3.40 -31.97 -2.30
CA GLU A 613 2.09 -32.42 -1.82
C GLU A 613 1.81 -31.76 -0.46
N VAL A 614 0.81 -30.89 -0.39
CA VAL A 614 0.39 -30.21 0.84
C VAL A 614 -0.96 -30.76 1.27
N LYS A 615 -0.98 -31.62 2.30
CA LYS A 615 -2.23 -32.24 2.77
C LYS A 615 -3.11 -31.22 3.50
N ALA A 616 -4.40 -31.52 3.63
CA ALA A 616 -5.35 -30.65 4.31
C ALA A 616 -4.94 -30.43 5.78
N GLY A 617 -4.91 -29.16 6.22
CA GLY A 617 -4.52 -28.80 7.59
C GLY A 617 -3.04 -28.41 7.78
N ALA A 618 -2.18 -28.60 6.78
CA ALA A 618 -0.73 -28.44 6.89
C ALA A 618 -0.26 -26.98 7.02
N VAL A 619 -0.95 -26.05 6.35
CA VAL A 619 -0.65 -24.62 6.25
C VAL A 619 -1.92 -23.83 6.55
N LYS A 620 -1.82 -22.74 7.31
CA LYS A 620 -2.93 -21.82 7.59
C LYS A 620 -2.57 -20.39 7.25
N PHE A 621 -3.55 -19.50 7.11
CA PHE A 621 -3.25 -18.07 7.00
C PHE A 621 -2.64 -17.55 8.32
N ALA A 622 -1.71 -16.61 8.22
CA ALA A 622 -1.07 -15.97 9.35
C ALA A 622 -1.92 -14.82 9.89
N LYS A 623 -1.97 -14.66 11.22
CA LYS A 623 -2.71 -13.59 11.90
C LYS A 623 -2.14 -12.22 11.51
N ASP A 624 -2.99 -11.29 11.08
CA ASP A 624 -2.60 -9.89 10.87
C ASP A 624 -3.07 -9.03 12.04
N GLU A 625 -2.14 -8.30 12.66
CA GLU A 625 -2.42 -7.44 13.82
C GLU A 625 -2.57 -5.97 13.44
N ASN A 626 -2.38 -5.62 12.16
CA ASN A 626 -2.58 -4.26 11.65
C ASN A 626 -4.08 -3.88 11.72
N LEU A 627 -4.36 -2.73 12.36
CA LEU A 627 -5.72 -2.21 12.57
C LEU A 627 -6.50 -1.91 11.27
N ALA A 628 -5.80 -1.54 10.20
CA ALA A 628 -6.41 -1.19 8.91
C ALA A 628 -6.73 -2.39 8.01
N SER A 629 -6.07 -3.54 8.23
CA SER A 629 -6.30 -4.81 7.52
C SER A 629 -6.82 -5.92 8.42
N TYR A 630 -7.27 -5.59 9.64
CA TYR A 630 -7.51 -6.54 10.74
C TYR A 630 -8.40 -7.70 10.31
N SER A 631 -7.76 -8.85 10.13
CA SER A 631 -8.38 -10.13 9.79
C SER A 631 -7.66 -11.22 10.58
N VAL A 632 -8.44 -12.05 11.26
CA VAL A 632 -7.93 -13.24 11.97
C VAL A 632 -8.21 -14.52 11.20
N ASN A 633 -8.45 -14.43 9.88
CA ASN A 633 -8.55 -15.63 9.06
C ASN A 633 -7.28 -16.46 9.27
N THR A 634 -7.48 -17.61 9.90
CA THR A 634 -6.46 -18.61 10.24
C THR A 634 -6.91 -19.99 9.75
N ASN A 635 -7.79 -20.01 8.74
CA ASN A 635 -8.23 -21.22 8.08
C ASN A 635 -7.03 -21.97 7.50
N SER A 636 -7.12 -23.30 7.55
CA SER A 636 -6.10 -24.17 6.99
C SER A 636 -6.41 -24.55 5.54
N ASN A 637 -5.38 -24.87 4.78
CA ASN A 637 -5.48 -25.29 3.39
C ASN A 637 -6.31 -26.58 3.25
N VAL A 638 -6.99 -26.70 2.10
CA VAL A 638 -7.42 -27.99 1.56
C VAL A 638 -6.23 -28.74 0.97
N ALA A 639 -6.32 -30.06 0.79
CA ALA A 639 -5.24 -30.83 0.18
C ALA A 639 -5.03 -30.43 -1.29
N PHE A 640 -3.77 -30.17 -1.68
CA PHE A 640 -3.39 -29.89 -3.07
C PHE A 640 -1.94 -30.33 -3.34
N ASN A 641 -1.60 -30.43 -4.62
CA ASN A 641 -0.24 -30.66 -5.09
C ASN A 641 0.18 -29.49 -5.99
N THR A 642 1.48 -29.18 -6.02
CA THR A 642 2.07 -28.16 -6.92
C THR A 642 3.48 -28.59 -7.32
N THR A 643 4.06 -27.95 -8.33
CA THR A 643 5.41 -28.25 -8.82
C THR A 643 6.34 -27.04 -8.75
N VAL A 644 7.65 -27.31 -8.70
CA VAL A 644 8.72 -26.31 -8.57
C VAL A 644 9.91 -26.68 -9.47
N SER A 645 10.42 -25.71 -10.24
CA SER A 645 11.58 -25.84 -11.14
C SER A 645 12.43 -24.55 -11.24
N THR A 646 13.64 -24.64 -11.77
CA THR A 646 14.59 -23.54 -12.02
C THR A 646 14.25 -22.74 -13.27
N THR A 647 13.91 -23.42 -14.36
CA THR A 647 13.23 -22.77 -15.50
C THR A 647 11.79 -22.53 -15.08
N GLY A 648 11.46 -21.27 -14.79
CA GLY A 648 10.11 -20.86 -14.36
C GLY A 648 9.06 -21.46 -15.29
N ILE A 649 8.18 -22.28 -14.72
CA ILE A 649 7.36 -23.24 -15.45
C ILE A 649 6.68 -22.54 -16.62
N VAL A 650 7.03 -22.94 -17.86
CA VAL A 650 6.26 -22.56 -19.05
C VAL A 650 4.96 -23.33 -18.96
N THR A 651 4.02 -22.83 -18.16
CA THR A 651 2.74 -23.49 -17.94
C THR A 651 2.09 -23.60 -19.32
N PRO A 652 1.85 -24.82 -19.84
CA PRO A 652 1.29 -24.98 -21.17
C PRO A 652 -0.03 -24.23 -21.23
N VAL A 653 -0.30 -23.54 -22.33
CA VAL A 653 -1.50 -22.72 -22.48
C VAL A 653 -2.50 -23.42 -23.38
N VAL A 654 -3.78 -23.30 -23.04
CA VAL A 654 -4.90 -23.70 -23.90
C VAL A 654 -5.64 -22.44 -24.30
N GLU A 655 -5.68 -22.16 -25.60
CA GLU A 655 -6.49 -21.08 -26.15
C GLU A 655 -7.98 -21.43 -26.08
N LYS A 656 -8.81 -20.46 -25.64
CA LYS A 656 -10.27 -20.52 -25.69
C LYS A 656 -10.82 -19.21 -26.22
N THR A 657 -11.84 -19.27 -27.07
CA THR A 657 -12.57 -18.07 -27.51
C THR A 657 -13.56 -17.61 -26.44
N ALA A 658 -14.11 -16.41 -26.60
CA ALA A 658 -15.17 -15.88 -25.73
C ALA A 658 -16.49 -16.70 -25.78
N ASP A 659 -16.62 -17.64 -26.72
CA ASP A 659 -17.86 -18.41 -26.92
C ASP A 659 -18.13 -19.38 -25.78
N ILE A 660 -17.10 -19.76 -25.00
CA ILE A 660 -17.25 -20.59 -23.80
C ILE A 660 -18.07 -19.92 -22.68
N ILE A 661 -18.27 -18.59 -22.74
CA ILE A 661 -18.98 -17.82 -21.71
C ILE A 661 -20.41 -17.55 -22.17
N SER A 662 -21.38 -17.90 -21.34
CA SER A 662 -22.81 -17.57 -21.50
C SER A 662 -23.40 -17.10 -20.16
N ILE A 663 -24.57 -16.46 -20.20
CA ILE A 663 -25.29 -16.02 -18.99
C ILE A 663 -26.78 -16.35 -19.10
N GLU A 664 -27.38 -16.77 -18.00
CA GLU A 664 -28.82 -16.92 -17.84
C GLU A 664 -29.24 -16.34 -16.48
N GLY A 665 -29.95 -15.22 -16.48
CA GLY A 665 -30.26 -14.46 -15.27
C GLY A 665 -28.99 -14.01 -14.53
N ASP A 666 -28.86 -14.45 -13.29
CA ASP A 666 -27.69 -14.18 -12.42
C ASP A 666 -26.54 -15.18 -12.59
N VAL A 667 -26.69 -16.19 -13.44
CA VAL A 667 -25.76 -17.33 -13.52
C VAL A 667 -24.96 -17.27 -14.80
N ILE A 668 -23.66 -17.01 -14.65
CA ILE A 668 -22.68 -17.10 -15.74
C ILE A 668 -22.26 -18.57 -15.85
N THR A 669 -22.40 -19.15 -17.04
CA THR A 669 -21.92 -20.50 -17.33
C THR A 669 -20.68 -20.41 -18.20
N VAL A 670 -19.59 -21.05 -17.75
CA VAL A 670 -18.34 -21.19 -18.50
C VAL A 670 -18.14 -22.66 -18.85
N ASP A 671 -18.28 -23.00 -20.13
CA ASP A 671 -18.06 -24.36 -20.65
C ASP A 671 -16.68 -24.47 -21.30
N TYR A 672 -15.71 -24.98 -20.55
CA TYR A 672 -14.35 -25.16 -21.02
C TYR A 672 -14.21 -26.29 -22.06
N GLY A 673 -15.21 -27.16 -22.23
CA GLY A 673 -15.18 -28.30 -23.16
C GLY A 673 -14.08 -29.34 -22.87
N GLN A 674 -13.48 -29.30 -21.67
CA GLN A 674 -12.45 -30.22 -21.19
C GLN A 674 -12.37 -30.16 -19.67
N ASP A 675 -11.89 -31.23 -19.03
CA ASP A 675 -11.83 -31.30 -17.57
C ASP A 675 -10.88 -30.24 -16.99
N MET A 676 -11.33 -29.55 -15.94
CA MET A 676 -10.63 -28.46 -15.28
C MET A 676 -10.13 -28.83 -13.88
N SER A 677 -9.12 -28.09 -13.43
CA SER A 677 -8.61 -28.14 -12.06
C SER A 677 -9.61 -27.52 -11.08
N GLY A 678 -9.52 -27.89 -9.80
CA GLY A 678 -10.40 -27.38 -8.75
C GLY A 678 -10.45 -25.85 -8.65
N ASN A 679 -9.37 -25.17 -9.05
CA ASN A 679 -9.26 -23.71 -9.02
C ASN A 679 -10.15 -22.98 -10.03
N ALA A 680 -10.75 -23.68 -11.01
CA ALA A 680 -11.76 -23.11 -11.88
C ALA A 680 -13.05 -22.72 -11.12
N LYS A 681 -13.25 -23.20 -9.88
CA LYS A 681 -14.33 -22.73 -8.98
C LYS A 681 -13.92 -21.57 -8.08
N ASP A 682 -12.69 -21.08 -8.18
CA ASP A 682 -12.23 -20.01 -7.29
C ASP A 682 -12.70 -18.67 -7.85
N VAL A 683 -13.63 -18.02 -7.14
CA VAL A 683 -14.31 -16.78 -7.56
C VAL A 683 -13.31 -15.65 -7.89
N GLU A 684 -12.14 -15.64 -7.25
CA GLU A 684 -11.03 -14.71 -7.52
C GLU A 684 -10.43 -14.82 -8.93
N ASN A 685 -10.64 -15.94 -9.62
CA ASN A 685 -10.25 -16.13 -11.01
C ASN A 685 -11.20 -15.48 -12.03
N TYR A 686 -12.23 -14.76 -11.58
CA TYR A 686 -13.21 -14.12 -12.43
C TYR A 686 -13.40 -12.66 -12.06
N LYS A 687 -13.73 -11.84 -13.05
CA LYS A 687 -13.89 -10.39 -12.89
C LYS A 687 -14.99 -9.84 -13.79
N ILE A 688 -15.57 -8.71 -13.37
CA ILE A 688 -16.44 -7.88 -14.22
C ILE A 688 -15.84 -6.46 -14.26
N ASP A 689 -15.66 -5.91 -15.45
CA ASP A 689 -14.98 -4.63 -15.71
C ASP A 689 -13.61 -4.51 -15.00
N GLY A 690 -12.85 -5.61 -14.97
CA GLY A 690 -11.55 -5.69 -14.31
C GLY A 690 -11.59 -5.69 -12.77
N LYS A 691 -12.77 -5.60 -12.15
CA LYS A 691 -13.00 -5.65 -10.69
C LYS A 691 -13.32 -7.08 -10.26
N ALA A 692 -13.00 -7.43 -9.01
CA ALA A 692 -13.39 -8.71 -8.43
C ALA A 692 -14.91 -8.88 -8.42
N LEU A 693 -15.39 -10.12 -8.53
CA LEU A 693 -16.82 -10.43 -8.42
C LEU A 693 -17.35 -10.04 -7.03
N PRO A 694 -18.63 -9.64 -6.92
CA PRO A 694 -19.22 -9.18 -5.67
C PRO A 694 -19.24 -10.26 -4.57
N ALA A 695 -19.13 -9.82 -3.31
CA ALA A 695 -19.26 -10.69 -2.15
C ALA A 695 -20.62 -11.42 -2.16
N GLY A 696 -20.60 -12.72 -1.86
CA GLY A 696 -21.77 -13.61 -1.99
C GLY A 696 -21.88 -14.34 -3.33
N THR A 697 -21.00 -14.04 -4.31
CA THR A 697 -20.87 -14.86 -5.52
C THR A 697 -20.42 -16.28 -5.14
N THR A 698 -21.04 -17.30 -5.75
CA THR A 698 -20.62 -18.71 -5.65
C THR A 698 -20.18 -19.24 -7.01
N ALA A 699 -19.33 -20.26 -7.02
CA ALA A 699 -18.94 -20.96 -8.23
C ALA A 699 -18.81 -22.47 -7.99
N GLU A 700 -19.44 -23.26 -8.87
CA GLU A 700 -19.55 -24.71 -8.75
C GLU A 700 -19.34 -25.43 -10.09
N PHE A 701 -18.91 -26.69 -10.03
CA PHE A 701 -18.86 -27.55 -11.22
C PHE A 701 -20.21 -28.22 -11.43
N VAL A 702 -20.65 -28.32 -12.68
CA VAL A 702 -21.91 -28.98 -13.04
C VAL A 702 -21.64 -30.14 -14.00
N GLY A 703 -21.98 -31.36 -13.56
CA GLY A 703 -21.74 -32.58 -14.35
C GLY A 703 -20.27 -33.01 -14.33
N SER A 704 -19.66 -33.13 -15.52
CA SER A 704 -18.21 -33.28 -15.64
C SER A 704 -17.50 -31.98 -15.22
N LYS A 705 -16.19 -32.03 -14.92
CA LYS A 705 -15.41 -30.85 -14.46
C LYS A 705 -15.14 -29.82 -15.57
N GLN A 706 -16.00 -29.75 -16.58
CA GLN A 706 -15.84 -28.97 -17.81
C GLN A 706 -16.66 -27.69 -17.74
N ILE A 707 -17.78 -27.71 -17.03
CA ILE A 707 -18.70 -26.58 -16.89
C ILE A 707 -18.60 -26.01 -15.48
N VAL A 708 -18.28 -24.72 -15.37
CA VAL A 708 -18.40 -23.95 -14.13
C VAL A 708 -19.63 -23.06 -14.23
N LYS A 709 -20.53 -23.13 -13.24
CA LYS A 709 -21.59 -22.14 -13.04
C LYS A 709 -21.18 -21.18 -11.94
N ILE A 710 -21.26 -19.89 -12.22
CA ILE A 710 -20.90 -18.79 -11.33
C ILE A 710 -22.18 -18.00 -11.07
N SER A 711 -22.71 -18.08 -9.87
CA SER A 711 -23.97 -17.43 -9.49
C SER A 711 -23.69 -16.12 -8.78
N LEU A 712 -24.10 -15.00 -9.39
CA LEU A 712 -23.98 -13.67 -8.80
C LEU A 712 -25.02 -13.46 -7.68
N PRO A 713 -24.71 -12.65 -6.66
CA PRO A 713 -25.66 -12.26 -5.63
C PRO A 713 -26.71 -11.30 -6.20
N LYS A 714 -27.94 -11.38 -5.65
CA LYS A 714 -29.02 -10.42 -5.92
C LYS A 714 -28.64 -9.02 -5.44
N ASN A 715 -29.21 -8.00 -6.09
CA ASN A 715 -28.97 -6.57 -5.84
C ASN A 715 -27.54 -6.10 -6.16
N TYR A 716 -26.88 -6.71 -7.14
CA TYR A 716 -25.57 -6.28 -7.64
C TYR A 716 -25.68 -5.29 -8.81
N PHE A 717 -26.51 -5.61 -9.80
CA PHE A 717 -26.89 -4.69 -10.88
C PHE A 717 -28.29 -4.16 -10.58
N ALA A 718 -28.41 -2.83 -10.52
CA ALA A 718 -29.68 -2.13 -10.27
C ALA A 718 -30.32 -1.55 -11.55
N LYS A 719 -29.73 -1.90 -12.71
CA LYS A 719 -30.19 -1.68 -14.08
C LYS A 719 -29.50 -2.70 -14.97
N ALA A 720 -30.13 -3.07 -16.09
CA ALA A 720 -29.44 -3.84 -17.13
C ALA A 720 -28.28 -3.01 -17.74
N GLN A 721 -27.12 -3.65 -17.95
CA GLN A 721 -25.94 -2.99 -18.49
C GLN A 721 -24.95 -3.98 -19.14
N ASP A 722 -24.28 -3.52 -20.20
CA ASP A 722 -23.10 -4.19 -20.72
C ASP A 722 -21.93 -4.05 -19.74
N ALA A 723 -21.25 -5.16 -19.43
CA ALA A 723 -20.00 -5.17 -18.68
C ALA A 723 -19.08 -6.31 -19.17
N LYS A 724 -17.77 -6.12 -19.06
CA LYS A 724 -16.79 -7.08 -19.57
C LYS A 724 -16.51 -8.14 -18.51
N PHE A 725 -16.95 -9.37 -18.76
CA PHE A 725 -16.56 -10.52 -17.96
C PHE A 725 -15.21 -11.07 -18.39
N THR A 726 -14.31 -11.31 -17.44
CA THR A 726 -12.92 -11.74 -17.66
C THR A 726 -12.64 -13.01 -16.87
N ILE A 727 -12.15 -14.05 -17.57
CA ILE A 727 -11.58 -15.27 -16.97
C ILE A 727 -10.07 -15.04 -16.82
N SER A 728 -9.58 -15.17 -15.59
CA SER A 728 -8.16 -15.06 -15.25
C SER A 728 -7.32 -16.14 -15.94
N THR A 729 -6.11 -15.77 -16.34
CA THR A 729 -5.11 -16.70 -16.88
C THR A 729 -4.58 -17.70 -15.85
N ASN A 730 -5.02 -17.60 -14.60
CA ASN A 730 -4.73 -18.54 -13.53
C ASN A 730 -5.69 -19.76 -13.50
N VAL A 731 -6.78 -19.75 -14.27
CA VAL A 731 -7.64 -20.94 -14.40
C VAL A 731 -6.86 -22.07 -15.09
N LEU A 732 -6.83 -23.24 -14.46
CA LEU A 732 -6.08 -24.40 -14.94
C LEU A 732 -7.00 -25.52 -15.43
N THR A 733 -6.61 -26.17 -16.52
CA THR A 733 -7.15 -27.47 -16.94
C THR A 733 -6.75 -28.56 -15.92
N ALA A 734 -7.39 -29.73 -15.98
CA ALA A 734 -7.00 -30.87 -15.15
C ALA A 734 -5.56 -31.38 -15.46
N SER A 735 -5.03 -31.05 -16.64
CA SER A 735 -3.62 -31.28 -17.03
C SER A 735 -2.66 -30.16 -16.61
N GLY A 736 -3.10 -29.18 -15.81
CA GLY A 736 -2.28 -28.07 -15.32
C GLY A 736 -2.00 -26.98 -16.35
N SER A 737 -2.75 -26.92 -17.45
CA SER A 737 -2.56 -25.92 -18.51
C SER A 737 -3.37 -24.65 -18.25
N LYS A 738 -2.80 -23.46 -18.47
CA LYS A 738 -3.48 -22.16 -18.27
C LYS A 738 -4.47 -21.84 -19.39
N VAL A 739 -5.67 -21.38 -19.05
CA VAL A 739 -6.63 -20.88 -20.04
C VAL A 739 -6.30 -19.45 -20.45
N VAL A 740 -6.22 -19.19 -21.76
CA VAL A 740 -5.91 -17.86 -22.34
C VAL A 740 -6.78 -17.60 -23.58
N ALA A 741 -6.97 -16.35 -23.97
CA ALA A 741 -7.55 -15.99 -25.27
C ALA A 741 -6.56 -16.16 -26.44
N ASN A 742 -5.26 -16.02 -26.14
CA ASN A 742 -4.19 -16.09 -27.13
C ASN A 742 -2.89 -16.56 -26.47
N ALA A 743 -2.22 -17.53 -27.08
CA ALA A 743 -1.04 -18.20 -26.55
C ALA A 743 0.24 -17.35 -26.63
N GLN A 744 0.34 -16.44 -27.61
CA GLN A 744 1.52 -15.57 -27.76
C GLN A 744 1.52 -14.44 -26.72
N THR A 745 0.40 -13.72 -26.61
CA THR A 745 0.24 -12.57 -25.69
C THR A 745 -0.13 -13.00 -24.27
N LYS A 746 -0.63 -14.24 -24.10
CA LYS A 746 -1.18 -14.78 -22.84
C LYS A 746 -2.29 -13.89 -22.27
N ALA A 747 -3.09 -13.26 -23.15
CA ALA A 747 -4.24 -12.46 -22.76
C ALA A 747 -5.33 -13.32 -22.07
N PRO A 748 -6.08 -12.79 -21.09
CA PRO A 748 -7.22 -13.48 -20.49
C PRO A 748 -8.37 -13.68 -21.50
N VAL A 749 -9.26 -14.63 -21.24
CA VAL A 749 -10.50 -14.80 -22.02
C VAL A 749 -11.53 -13.80 -21.53
N GLU A 750 -12.05 -12.97 -22.43
CA GLU A 750 -12.97 -11.89 -22.08
C GLU A 750 -14.18 -11.84 -23.02
N LYS A 751 -15.36 -11.56 -22.46
CA LYS A 751 -16.60 -11.36 -23.21
C LYS A 751 -17.33 -10.12 -22.69
N LEU A 752 -17.82 -9.29 -23.60
CA LEU A 752 -18.81 -8.26 -23.23
C LEU A 752 -20.16 -8.96 -23.04
N ILE A 753 -20.74 -8.86 -21.85
CA ILE A 753 -22.01 -9.48 -21.48
C ILE A 753 -22.98 -8.37 -21.09
N ASN A 754 -24.20 -8.41 -21.64
CA ASN A 754 -25.31 -7.62 -21.12
C ASN A 754 -25.86 -8.32 -19.87
N PHE A 755 -25.56 -7.78 -18.70
CA PHE A 755 -26.10 -8.25 -17.43
C PHE A 755 -27.52 -7.69 -17.24
N ALA A 756 -28.44 -8.55 -16.79
CA ALA A 756 -29.78 -8.13 -16.42
C ALA A 756 -29.75 -7.32 -15.10
N ASP A 757 -30.79 -6.51 -14.91
CA ASP A 757 -31.11 -5.95 -13.60
C ASP A 757 -31.46 -7.10 -12.63
N ASN A 758 -30.85 -7.12 -11.46
CA ASN A 758 -31.08 -8.14 -10.44
C ASN A 758 -31.39 -7.57 -9.05
N THR A 759 -31.71 -6.28 -9.00
CA THR A 759 -32.17 -5.59 -7.79
C THR A 759 -33.68 -5.68 -7.70
N ALA A 760 -34.20 -5.98 -6.50
CA ALA A 760 -35.63 -6.08 -6.28
C ALA A 760 -36.22 -4.71 -5.90
N PRO A 761 -37.38 -4.30 -6.48
CA PRO A 761 -38.06 -3.08 -6.08
C PRO A 761 -38.46 -3.13 -4.61
N LYS A 762 -38.57 -1.96 -4.00
CA LYS A 762 -38.78 -1.74 -2.56
C LYS A 762 -39.74 -0.58 -2.35
N LEU A 763 -40.54 -0.66 -1.30
CA LEU A 763 -41.37 0.45 -0.86
C LEU A 763 -40.47 1.61 -0.41
N ALA A 764 -40.62 2.79 -1.01
CA ALA A 764 -39.84 3.99 -0.69
C ALA A 764 -40.65 5.02 0.09
N SER A 765 -41.92 5.23 -0.25
CA SER A 765 -42.83 6.08 0.51
C SER A 765 -44.30 5.73 0.25
N ALA A 766 -45.20 6.22 1.09
CA ALA A 766 -46.63 6.22 0.83
C ALA A 766 -47.27 7.53 1.32
N VAL A 767 -48.34 7.97 0.64
CA VAL A 767 -49.15 9.14 1.03
C VAL A 767 -50.63 8.88 0.74
N TYR A 768 -51.52 9.49 1.52
CA TYR A 768 -52.95 9.52 1.17
C TYR A 768 -53.20 10.41 -0.04
N VAL A 769 -54.18 10.05 -0.87
CA VAL A 769 -54.63 10.85 -2.02
C VAL A 769 -56.05 11.34 -1.75
N LYS A 770 -56.21 12.63 -1.49
CA LYS A 770 -57.49 13.28 -1.18
C LYS A 770 -58.21 13.75 -2.44
N ALA A 771 -59.54 13.81 -2.39
CA ALA A 771 -60.34 14.42 -3.45
C ALA A 771 -60.24 15.96 -3.47
N THR A 772 -60.11 16.60 -2.30
CA THR A 772 -59.92 18.06 -2.16
C THR A 772 -58.94 18.37 -1.02
N ASP A 773 -58.53 19.64 -0.88
CA ASP A 773 -57.68 20.07 0.24
C ASP A 773 -58.37 19.92 1.61
N GLU A 774 -59.69 20.08 1.70
CA GLU A 774 -60.46 20.00 2.95
C GLU A 774 -60.84 18.57 3.36
N ALA A 775 -60.62 17.55 2.51
CA ALA A 775 -61.06 16.19 2.82
C ALA A 775 -60.27 15.58 4.01
N GLU A 776 -60.98 15.22 5.08
CA GLU A 776 -60.38 14.60 6.28
C GLU A 776 -60.24 13.07 6.17
N ALA A 777 -60.81 12.47 5.13
CA ALA A 777 -60.75 11.03 4.89
C ALA A 777 -60.44 10.71 3.41
N SER A 778 -59.81 9.55 3.19
CA SER A 778 -59.57 8.99 1.86
C SER A 778 -59.44 7.47 1.93
N ASN A 779 -59.98 6.77 0.94
CA ASN A 779 -59.72 5.35 0.70
C ASN A 779 -58.49 5.09 -0.20
N THR A 780 -57.84 6.12 -0.72
CA THR A 780 -56.79 5.98 -1.73
C THR A 780 -55.42 6.30 -1.15
N ILE A 781 -54.47 5.37 -1.31
CA ILE A 781 -53.07 5.52 -0.89
C ILE A 781 -52.18 5.40 -2.12
N LYS A 782 -51.36 6.42 -2.37
CA LYS A 782 -50.28 6.39 -3.36
C LYS A 782 -49.04 5.80 -2.73
N VAL A 783 -48.61 4.64 -3.22
CA VAL A 783 -47.39 3.95 -2.81
C VAL A 783 -46.32 4.19 -3.89
N THR A 784 -45.14 4.64 -3.46
CA THR A 784 -44.01 4.92 -4.35
C THR A 784 -42.88 3.93 -4.06
N PHE A 785 -42.31 3.37 -5.13
CA PHE A 785 -41.18 2.46 -5.09
C PHE A 785 -39.87 3.21 -5.37
N ASN A 786 -38.75 2.65 -4.92
CA ASN A 786 -37.39 3.18 -5.17
C ASN A 786 -37.00 3.15 -6.66
N GLU A 787 -37.72 2.36 -7.46
CA GLU A 787 -37.48 2.12 -8.89
C GLU A 787 -38.78 1.79 -9.62
N ASN A 788 -38.72 1.66 -10.94
CA ASN A 788 -39.89 1.39 -11.76
C ASN A 788 -40.39 -0.05 -11.54
N VAL A 789 -41.69 -0.19 -11.26
CA VAL A 789 -42.37 -1.48 -11.25
C VAL A 789 -42.95 -1.76 -12.63
N LYS A 790 -43.11 -3.04 -12.96
CA LYS A 790 -43.73 -3.49 -14.20
C LYS A 790 -45.22 -3.20 -14.18
N GLU A 791 -45.76 -2.81 -15.32
CA GLU A 791 -47.20 -2.60 -15.47
C GLU A 791 -47.97 -3.91 -15.33
N PHE A 792 -49.08 -3.86 -14.61
CA PHE A 792 -49.97 -4.99 -14.34
C PHE A 792 -51.44 -4.57 -14.42
N ALA A 793 -52.34 -5.53 -14.57
CA ALA A 793 -53.77 -5.29 -14.66
C ALA A 793 -54.32 -4.71 -13.35
N ALA A 794 -55.15 -3.66 -13.45
CA ALA A 794 -55.77 -3.06 -12.29
C ALA A 794 -56.74 -4.04 -11.61
N ASP A 795 -56.80 -3.97 -10.28
CA ASP A 795 -57.72 -4.72 -9.40
C ASP A 795 -57.60 -6.26 -9.49
N ASP A 796 -56.49 -6.77 -10.01
CA ASP A 796 -56.17 -8.21 -9.97
C ASP A 796 -55.78 -8.63 -8.54
N ALA A 797 -56.50 -9.64 -8.04
CA ALA A 797 -56.36 -10.17 -6.68
C ALA A 797 -54.93 -10.65 -6.35
N GLN A 798 -54.15 -11.09 -7.32
CA GLN A 798 -52.76 -11.53 -7.11
C GLN A 798 -51.87 -10.38 -6.65
N PHE A 799 -52.06 -9.18 -7.21
CA PHE A 799 -51.30 -7.99 -6.85
C PHE A 799 -51.88 -7.31 -5.60
N ILE A 800 -53.18 -7.41 -5.36
CA ILE A 800 -53.81 -6.96 -4.09
C ILE A 800 -53.21 -7.73 -2.90
N ASN A 801 -53.03 -9.05 -3.04
CA ASN A 801 -52.52 -9.91 -1.96
C ASN A 801 -51.05 -9.61 -1.57
N ASP A 802 -50.29 -8.91 -2.41
CA ASP A 802 -48.90 -8.52 -2.13
C ASP A 802 -48.77 -7.39 -1.10
N LEU A 803 -49.81 -6.58 -0.90
CA LEU A 803 -49.75 -5.36 -0.10
C LEU A 803 -50.86 -5.29 0.95
N LYS A 804 -50.46 -5.12 2.20
CA LYS A 804 -51.36 -5.02 3.36
C LYS A 804 -51.33 -3.60 3.92
N VAL A 805 -52.51 -3.01 4.11
CA VAL A 805 -52.68 -1.74 4.82
C VAL A 805 -53.11 -2.01 6.27
N VAL A 806 -52.44 -1.37 7.22
CA VAL A 806 -52.76 -1.42 8.65
C VAL A 806 -52.88 0.00 9.19
N VAL A 807 -54.01 0.34 9.81
CA VAL A 807 -54.22 1.62 10.50
C VAL A 807 -54.43 1.35 11.98
N ASN A 808 -53.59 1.95 12.81
CA ASN A 808 -53.68 1.86 14.28
C ASN A 808 -53.82 0.41 14.79
N GLY A 809 -53.03 -0.52 14.22
CA GLY A 809 -53.04 -1.96 14.53
C GLY A 809 -54.14 -2.80 13.85
N ASN A 810 -55.11 -2.18 13.18
CA ASN A 810 -56.22 -2.86 12.51
C ASN A 810 -55.95 -3.00 11.00
N ASN A 811 -56.28 -4.16 10.42
CA ASN A 811 -56.17 -4.36 8.98
C ASN A 811 -57.24 -3.53 8.24
N ALA A 812 -56.83 -2.67 7.32
CA ALA A 812 -57.73 -2.07 6.34
C ALA A 812 -57.75 -2.96 5.10
N ALA A 813 -58.93 -3.47 4.74
CA ALA A 813 -59.08 -4.32 3.56
C ALA A 813 -58.79 -3.50 2.28
N VAL A 814 -57.87 -4.01 1.45
CA VAL A 814 -57.55 -3.45 0.14
C VAL A 814 -58.52 -4.06 -0.86
N LYS A 815 -59.30 -3.21 -1.53
CA LYS A 815 -60.30 -3.60 -2.54
C LYS A 815 -59.75 -3.53 -3.96
N GLY A 816 -58.78 -2.66 -4.20
CA GLY A 816 -58.26 -2.37 -5.53
C GLY A 816 -56.80 -1.94 -5.53
N ILE A 817 -56.15 -2.13 -6.68
CA ILE A 817 -54.73 -1.83 -6.90
C ILE A 817 -54.51 -1.40 -8.36
N LYS A 818 -53.74 -0.34 -8.58
CA LYS A 818 -53.53 0.21 -9.93
C LYS A 818 -52.13 0.78 -10.11
N HIS A 819 -51.44 0.35 -11.16
CA HIS A 819 -50.15 0.93 -11.58
C HIS A 819 -50.30 2.39 -12.05
N GLY A 820 -49.31 3.25 -11.78
CA GLY A 820 -49.30 4.68 -12.12
C GLY A 820 -49.20 5.01 -13.62
N GLY A 821 -48.97 3.99 -14.46
CA GLY A 821 -48.86 4.13 -15.91
C GLY A 821 -47.57 4.83 -16.35
N GLU A 822 -47.51 5.27 -17.61
CA GLU A 822 -46.25 5.77 -18.19
C GLU A 822 -45.64 7.00 -17.50
N LYS A 823 -46.48 7.84 -16.88
CA LYS A 823 -46.03 9.07 -16.20
C LYS A 823 -45.46 8.81 -14.81
N GLU A 824 -45.83 7.69 -14.18
CA GLU A 824 -45.53 7.37 -12.79
C GLU A 824 -45.16 5.87 -12.65
N LYS A 825 -44.16 5.44 -13.43
CA LYS A 825 -43.74 4.02 -13.55
C LYS A 825 -43.23 3.38 -12.25
N ASN A 826 -42.95 4.18 -11.22
CA ASN A 826 -42.55 3.72 -9.88
C ASN A 826 -43.68 3.91 -8.84
N VAL A 827 -44.95 3.98 -9.27
CA VAL A 827 -46.09 4.24 -8.39
C VAL A 827 -47.17 3.16 -8.54
N VAL A 828 -47.76 2.78 -7.42
CA VAL A 828 -48.99 1.99 -7.35
C VAL A 828 -49.98 2.70 -6.43
N TYR A 829 -51.23 2.80 -6.85
CA TYR A 829 -52.35 3.29 -6.06
C TYR A 829 -53.09 2.10 -5.44
N LEU A 830 -53.27 2.12 -4.12
CA LEU A 830 -54.12 1.18 -3.37
C LEU A 830 -55.45 1.85 -3.06
N THR A 831 -56.55 1.11 -3.19
CA THR A 831 -57.88 1.55 -2.77
C THR A 831 -58.41 0.63 -1.68
N THR A 832 -58.71 1.16 -0.49
CA THR A 832 -59.31 0.42 0.62
C THR A 832 -60.83 0.33 0.49
N GLU A 833 -61.45 -0.69 1.10
CA GLU A 833 -62.92 -0.86 1.09
C GLU A 833 -63.67 0.28 1.77
N LYS A 834 -63.03 0.95 2.74
CA LYS A 834 -63.57 2.04 3.54
C LYS A 834 -62.60 3.21 3.52
N ASP A 835 -63.13 4.42 3.66
CA ASP A 835 -62.32 5.61 3.84
C ASP A 835 -61.55 5.54 5.17
N LEU A 836 -60.29 5.99 5.13
CA LEU A 836 -59.39 6.10 6.27
C LEU A 836 -59.22 7.56 6.63
N ASN A 837 -59.19 7.90 7.93
CA ASN A 837 -58.91 9.26 8.36
C ASN A 837 -57.43 9.60 8.06
N VAL A 838 -57.19 10.64 7.25
CA VAL A 838 -55.84 10.95 6.74
C VAL A 838 -54.88 11.49 7.80
N ALA A 839 -55.39 11.91 8.97
CA ALA A 839 -54.58 12.28 10.12
C ALA A 839 -54.07 11.04 10.90
N GLN A 840 -54.58 9.84 10.61
CA GLN A 840 -54.08 8.58 11.18
C GLN A 840 -53.06 7.93 10.24
N ALA A 841 -51.92 7.54 10.80
CA ALA A 841 -50.88 6.86 10.04
C ALA A 841 -51.34 5.47 9.55
N ALA A 842 -51.25 5.22 8.24
CA ALA A 842 -51.42 3.90 7.65
C ALA A 842 -50.05 3.29 7.34
N THR A 843 -49.78 2.10 7.85
CA THR A 843 -48.61 1.30 7.48
C THR A 843 -48.97 0.37 6.33
N ILE A 844 -48.26 0.51 5.21
CA ILE A 844 -48.34 -0.33 4.03
C ILE A 844 -47.18 -1.32 4.13
N SER A 845 -47.46 -2.62 4.16
CA SER A 845 -46.44 -3.68 4.27
C SER A 845 -46.55 -4.69 3.13
N VAL A 846 -45.42 -5.20 2.67
CA VAL A 846 -45.39 -6.32 1.71
C VAL A 846 -45.73 -7.62 2.42
N VAL A 847 -46.65 -8.40 1.86
CA VAL A 847 -47.12 -9.66 2.41
C VAL A 847 -46.19 -10.80 1.98
N PRO A 848 -45.51 -11.50 2.91
CA PRO A 848 -44.67 -12.62 2.57
C PRO A 848 -45.47 -13.82 2.06
N LYS A 849 -44.81 -14.68 1.27
CA LYS A 849 -45.39 -15.91 0.74
C LYS A 849 -45.99 -16.78 1.85
N GLY A 850 -47.26 -17.15 1.69
CA GLY A 850 -48.03 -17.95 2.65
C GLY A 850 -49.38 -18.40 2.07
N ALA A 851 -50.25 -18.96 2.92
CA ALA A 851 -51.54 -19.53 2.49
C ALA A 851 -52.49 -18.52 1.81
N TYR A 852 -52.34 -17.22 2.09
CA TYR A 852 -53.18 -16.14 1.54
C TYR A 852 -52.45 -15.25 0.53
N ASN A 853 -51.13 -15.40 0.38
CA ASN A 853 -50.40 -14.85 -0.75
C ASN A 853 -49.42 -15.92 -1.29
N PRO A 854 -49.78 -16.70 -2.32
CA PRO A 854 -48.99 -17.86 -2.73
C PRO A 854 -47.63 -17.49 -3.36
N GLU A 855 -47.48 -16.25 -3.83
CA GLU A 855 -46.29 -15.74 -4.53
C GLU A 855 -46.35 -14.21 -4.58
N ILE A 856 -45.20 -13.53 -4.53
CA ILE A 856 -45.15 -12.07 -4.75
C ILE A 856 -45.16 -11.79 -6.25
N ASN A 857 -46.11 -10.97 -6.71
CA ASN A 857 -46.45 -10.76 -8.12
C ASN A 857 -46.02 -9.38 -8.64
N ILE A 858 -45.95 -8.35 -7.79
CA ILE A 858 -45.33 -7.06 -8.13
C ILE A 858 -43.84 -7.29 -8.41
N THR A 859 -43.41 -6.99 -9.65
CA THR A 859 -42.00 -7.04 -10.08
C THR A 859 -41.54 -5.70 -10.64
N ASP A 860 -40.23 -5.54 -10.85
CA ASP A 860 -39.66 -4.58 -11.78
C ASP A 860 -39.83 -5.05 -13.25
N ALA A 861 -39.27 -4.28 -14.19
CA ALA A 861 -39.26 -4.63 -15.61
C ALA A 861 -38.41 -5.87 -15.97
N ALA A 862 -37.44 -6.25 -15.14
CA ALA A 862 -36.59 -7.43 -15.32
C ALA A 862 -37.18 -8.72 -14.71
N GLY A 863 -38.25 -8.60 -13.90
CA GLY A 863 -38.91 -9.71 -13.21
C GLY A 863 -38.46 -9.94 -11.77
N ASN A 864 -37.64 -9.05 -11.17
CA ASN A 864 -37.30 -9.14 -9.74
C ASN A 864 -38.52 -8.76 -8.90
N LYS A 865 -38.91 -9.64 -7.98
CA LYS A 865 -40.09 -9.49 -7.12
C LYS A 865 -39.86 -8.49 -6.00
N LEU A 866 -40.90 -7.74 -5.67
CA LEU A 866 -40.93 -6.76 -4.57
C LEU A 866 -40.35 -7.33 -3.27
N SER A 867 -39.34 -6.64 -2.74
CA SER A 867 -38.69 -6.97 -1.46
C SER A 867 -39.66 -6.80 -0.29
N LEU A 868 -39.54 -7.66 0.71
CA LEU A 868 -40.27 -7.47 1.98
C LEU A 868 -39.85 -6.16 2.65
N GLY A 869 -40.84 -5.44 3.20
CA GLY A 869 -40.65 -4.16 3.85
C GLY A 869 -41.98 -3.49 4.20
N ASN A 870 -41.91 -2.29 4.78
CA ASN A 870 -43.08 -1.45 5.02
C ASN A 870 -42.73 0.05 4.87
N VAL A 871 -43.75 0.86 4.61
CA VAL A 871 -43.71 2.34 4.63
C VAL A 871 -44.97 2.86 5.29
N THR A 872 -44.93 4.09 5.80
CA THR A 872 -46.07 4.71 6.48
C THR A 872 -46.56 5.94 5.72
N ALA A 873 -47.86 5.96 5.40
CA ALA A 873 -48.57 7.15 4.95
C ALA A 873 -49.06 7.93 6.18
N SER A 874 -48.40 9.06 6.46
CA SER A 874 -48.78 10.03 7.51
C SER A 874 -49.02 11.45 6.97
N THR A 875 -48.95 11.61 5.65
CA THR A 875 -49.20 12.86 4.93
C THR A 875 -50.16 12.59 3.77
N ALA A 876 -50.78 13.66 3.28
CA ALA A 876 -51.81 13.60 2.25
C ALA A 876 -51.53 14.60 1.12
N VAL A 877 -51.80 14.19 -0.12
CA VAL A 877 -51.75 15.04 -1.31
C VAL A 877 -53.13 15.09 -1.97
N VAL A 878 -53.48 16.17 -2.65
CA VAL A 878 -54.73 16.24 -3.43
C VAL A 878 -54.52 15.59 -4.80
N ALA A 879 -55.53 14.85 -5.26
CA ALA A 879 -55.59 14.30 -6.62
C ALA A 879 -55.49 15.44 -7.65
N LYS A 880 -54.60 15.27 -8.64
CA LYS A 880 -54.42 16.21 -9.77
C LYS A 880 -55.14 15.74 -11.01
#